data_AF-A0A9D6EP58-F1
#
_entry.id   AF-A0A9D6EP58-F1
#
_cell.length_a   1.000
_cell.length_b   1.000
_cell.length_c   1.000
_cell.angle_alpha   90.00
_cell.angle_beta   90.00
_cell.angle_gamma   90.00
#
_symmetry.space_group_name_H-M   'P 1'
#
loop_
_entity.id
_entity.type
_entity.pdbx_description
1 polymer ?
#
loop_
_entity_poly.entity_id
_entity_poly.type
_entity_poly.pdbx_seq_one_letter_code
_entity_poly.pdbx_strand_id
1 'polypeptide(L)'
;MRKLILPLVFLALISTFSLLTPSNTLATWTKSSSNPVISNSPSGWDSYHAADPTVIKDGDTYKIWYTGTDSSAWTNSYIGYAESSNGITWTKYINNPLSFGNNAEQPTVIKDGSVYKMWYNIRINNGQSFEIKYATSSDGTSWNIYPSSVIVPYANWNNKGVGAPSVIKLGNTYYMWFVGGSGSIWQTGFATSTDGINWDKNADPVLAYDPNYSWENGATSPMAIYDGGIYELWYTGEAGIGHAWSNDGINWFRDPENPVLDKGQNQDFDNHRVASNTVMRESGMDKTWYTGMLNSVSGKFQIGYAEKETEGVPITPLPPTPTPKPNKVIFIPGLGASWNRNDLLSCNLSQSNTWIMAPYTDIYDRIIQTLSQNAGLVLNEEFYVYAYDWRQTMETAGQKLKEFIDNIQPNGKVDIVSHSLGGLVARSYILQNGEDHNVDKLVTMGTPHQGTVLAYPLLVDKIAVNTLINFCRTRLGNPFETKRQVIQSLSPSIRDILPTFNFIKWNGQLMEDDLIEGENPWLRDNQFSLPFYDISVLTISGIEKKTLEYLEVKKPSAMDNLLGNWVDGKPTKKINSDLGDGTVLTSSSQLEDANSFTFNLNHIQLVQNTQSIQEILNFLGLEGVSVADEKRLPELTTQSLFSITSNKPGKFILKTLKREVLETDSSGIITYYSDKSGKFSLEFTPSEDGDYIISYNQLGKSEAWKEYKFTLQVNKVLKLIVNYNPKKASVNPLVRI
;
A
#
# COMPACT_ATOMS: atom_id res chain seq x y z
N MET A 1 70.42 -7.23 48.89
CA MET A 1 69.66 -7.31 50.16
C MET A 1 68.30 -7.94 49.87
N ARG A 2 67.83 -8.82 50.77
CA ARG A 2 66.50 -9.47 50.93
C ARG A 2 65.30 -8.60 50.47
N LYS A 3 64.08 -9.05 50.12
CA LYS A 3 63.30 -10.32 49.96
C LYS A 3 61.86 -9.88 49.57
N LEU A 4 61.09 -10.75 48.87
CA LEU A 4 59.60 -10.94 48.96
C LEU A 4 58.67 -9.82 48.40
N ILE A 5 57.54 -9.99 47.68
CA ILE A 5 56.41 -10.98 47.62
C ILE A 5 55.76 -10.98 46.20
N LEU A 6 55.11 -12.09 45.82
CA LEU A 6 54.39 -12.42 44.56
C LEU A 6 52.85 -12.20 44.70
N PRO A 7 51.97 -12.55 43.73
CA PRO A 7 51.52 -11.88 42.48
C PRO A 7 50.03 -11.41 42.53
N LEU A 8 49.50 -10.73 41.50
CA LEU A 8 48.05 -10.79 41.20
C LEU A 8 47.69 -10.48 39.73
N VAL A 9 47.27 -11.58 39.08
CA VAL A 9 46.33 -11.80 37.97
C VAL A 9 45.70 -10.58 37.28
N PHE A 10 45.92 -10.50 35.95
CA PHE A 10 45.11 -9.75 35.00
C PHE A 10 43.99 -10.68 34.47
N LEU A 11 42.73 -10.34 34.72
CA LEU A 11 41.59 -10.91 33.98
C LEU A 11 40.63 -9.77 33.58
N ALA A 12 40.30 -9.73 32.29
CA ALA A 12 39.48 -8.72 31.67
C ALA A 12 38.03 -8.75 32.19
N LEU A 13 37.54 -7.59 32.64
CA LEU A 13 36.13 -7.32 32.89
C LEU A 13 35.46 -6.96 31.56
N ILE A 14 34.87 -7.96 30.90
CA ILE A 14 33.78 -7.75 29.94
C ILE A 14 32.50 -7.71 30.78
N SER A 15 31.92 -6.53 30.93
CA SER A 15 30.60 -6.36 31.52
C SER A 15 29.57 -7.03 30.62
N THR A 16 29.09 -8.21 31.01
CA THR A 16 27.87 -8.81 30.45
C THR A 16 26.69 -7.97 30.93
N PHE A 17 26.26 -7.01 30.12
CA PHE A 17 24.86 -6.60 30.14
C PHE A 17 24.08 -7.79 29.60
N SER A 18 23.44 -8.53 30.49
CA SER A 18 22.37 -9.45 30.12
C SER A 18 21.28 -8.60 29.49
N LEU A 19 21.23 -8.58 28.15
CA LEU A 19 20.03 -8.22 27.43
C LEU A 19 18.98 -9.22 27.86
N LEU A 20 18.10 -8.82 28.78
CA LEU A 20 16.77 -9.40 28.88
C LEU A 20 16.12 -9.11 27.51
N THR A 21 16.26 -10.05 26.58
CA THR A 21 15.32 -10.14 25.48
C THR A 21 13.95 -10.34 26.11
N PRO A 22 12.94 -9.50 25.83
CA PRO A 22 11.58 -9.93 26.10
C PRO A 22 11.40 -11.22 25.30
N SER A 23 11.24 -12.34 26.01
CA SER A 23 10.68 -13.52 25.40
C SER A 23 9.23 -13.15 25.06
N ASN A 24 8.99 -12.71 23.83
CA ASN A 24 7.66 -12.78 23.26
C ASN A 24 7.38 -14.27 23.02
N THR A 25 7.20 -15.03 24.10
CA THR A 25 6.48 -16.31 24.00
C THR A 25 5.06 -15.93 23.68
N LEU A 26 4.60 -16.21 22.45
CA LEU A 26 3.18 -16.15 22.13
C LEU A 26 2.42 -16.99 23.17
N ALA A 27 1.23 -16.53 23.55
CA ALA A 27 0.36 -17.22 24.49
C ALA A 27 0.01 -18.60 23.93
N THR A 28 0.57 -19.65 24.55
CA THR A 28 0.25 -21.03 24.21
C THR A 28 -1.18 -21.36 24.64
N TRP A 29 -1.87 -22.16 23.83
CA TRP A 29 -3.20 -22.65 24.17
C TRP A 29 -3.19 -23.37 25.53
N THR A 30 -4.04 -22.93 26.44
CA THR A 30 -4.23 -23.58 27.75
C THR A 30 -5.33 -24.62 27.63
N LYS A 31 -4.95 -25.90 27.70
CA LYS A 31 -5.90 -27.02 27.69
C LYS A 31 -6.72 -27.07 28.97
N SER A 32 -8.03 -27.27 28.85
CA SER A 32 -8.91 -27.38 30.01
C SER A 32 -8.65 -28.64 30.83
N SER A 33 -8.69 -28.50 32.15
CA SER A 33 -8.66 -29.63 33.09
C SER A 33 -9.90 -30.52 33.02
N SER A 34 -10.96 -30.07 32.33
CA SER A 34 -12.18 -30.85 32.07
C SER A 34 -12.07 -31.71 30.80
N ASN A 35 -10.91 -31.73 30.14
CA ASN A 35 -10.72 -32.54 28.95
C ASN A 35 -10.71 -34.05 29.26
N PRO A 36 -11.28 -34.88 28.37
CA PRO A 36 -12.04 -34.50 27.16
C PRO A 36 -13.45 -34.00 27.48
N VAL A 37 -13.87 -32.91 26.84
CA VAL A 37 -15.20 -32.28 27.01
C VAL A 37 -16.33 -33.04 26.31
N ILE A 38 -16.01 -33.85 25.29
CA ILE A 38 -16.90 -34.89 24.77
C ILE A 38 -16.18 -36.23 24.84
N SER A 39 -16.72 -37.14 25.65
CA SER A 39 -16.24 -38.53 25.73
C SER A 39 -17.03 -39.46 24.82
N ASN A 40 -16.41 -40.59 24.44
CA ASN A 40 -17.10 -41.66 23.73
C ASN A 40 -18.26 -42.19 24.56
N SER A 41 -19.34 -42.59 23.90
CA SER A 41 -20.45 -43.22 24.60
C SER A 41 -20.07 -44.64 25.08
N PRO A 42 -20.69 -45.17 26.14
CA PRO A 42 -20.42 -46.55 26.58
C PRO A 42 -20.71 -47.62 25.52
N SER A 43 -21.66 -47.34 24.62
CA SER A 43 -22.07 -48.19 23.50
C SER A 43 -22.69 -47.34 22.38
N GLY A 44 -22.88 -47.94 21.21
CA GLY A 44 -23.52 -47.29 20.06
C GLY A 44 -22.55 -46.54 19.16
N TRP A 45 -23.13 -45.67 18.32
CA TRP A 45 -22.53 -45.09 17.12
C TRP A 45 -21.26 -44.25 17.34
N ASP A 46 -21.00 -43.70 18.52
CA ASP A 46 -19.79 -42.94 18.88
C ASP A 46 -19.02 -43.57 20.05
N SER A 47 -19.19 -44.88 20.26
CA SER A 47 -18.56 -45.60 21.37
C SER A 47 -17.07 -45.88 21.19
N TYR A 48 -16.56 -45.74 19.96
CA TYR A 48 -15.15 -45.91 19.66
C TYR A 48 -14.45 -44.59 19.35
N HIS A 49 -15.04 -43.72 18.53
CA HIS A 49 -14.50 -42.38 18.24
C HIS A 49 -15.58 -41.31 18.36
N ALA A 50 -15.17 -40.14 18.86
CA ALA A 50 -15.89 -38.87 18.84
C ALA A 50 -14.87 -37.80 18.44
N ALA A 51 -15.00 -37.23 17.24
CA ALA A 51 -13.96 -36.47 16.56
C ALA A 51 -14.54 -35.37 15.66
N ASP A 52 -13.65 -34.57 15.07
CA ASP A 52 -13.93 -33.57 14.04
C ASP A 52 -15.09 -32.62 14.40
N PRO A 53 -14.94 -31.83 15.48
CA PRO A 53 -15.99 -30.96 15.95
C PRO A 53 -16.17 -29.75 15.03
N THR A 54 -17.43 -29.39 14.76
CA THR A 54 -17.83 -28.01 14.44
C THR A 54 -18.65 -27.42 15.58
N VAL A 55 -18.21 -26.27 16.08
CA VAL A 55 -18.91 -25.51 17.12
C VAL A 55 -19.39 -24.16 16.59
N ILE A 56 -20.66 -23.82 16.85
CA ILE A 56 -21.16 -22.46 16.69
C ILE A 56 -21.83 -22.01 17.98
N LYS A 57 -21.97 -20.69 18.14
CA LYS A 57 -22.80 -20.10 19.20
C LYS A 57 -24.05 -19.48 18.59
N ASP A 58 -25.21 -19.86 19.11
CA ASP A 58 -26.49 -19.37 18.66
C ASP A 58 -27.32 -18.88 19.86
N GLY A 59 -27.43 -17.56 19.99
CA GLY A 59 -27.86 -16.92 21.23
C GLY A 59 -26.88 -17.26 22.37
N ASP A 60 -27.43 -17.72 23.50
CA ASP A 60 -26.64 -18.11 24.68
C ASP A 60 -26.20 -19.57 24.67
N THR A 61 -26.47 -20.32 23.60
CA THR A 61 -26.21 -21.77 23.52
C THR A 61 -25.07 -22.07 22.54
N TYR A 62 -24.06 -22.79 23.00
CA TYR A 62 -23.09 -23.45 22.13
C TYR A 62 -23.68 -24.74 21.60
N LYS A 63 -23.48 -24.96 20.31
CA LYS A 63 -23.96 -26.13 19.57
C LYS A 63 -22.75 -26.79 18.92
N ILE A 64 -22.60 -28.10 19.10
CA ILE A 64 -21.51 -28.88 18.49
C ILE A 64 -22.08 -29.99 17.62
N TRP A 65 -21.56 -30.10 16.40
CA TRP A 65 -21.73 -31.26 15.54
C TRP A 65 -20.39 -31.98 15.44
N TYR A 66 -20.39 -33.31 15.50
CA TYR A 66 -19.16 -34.08 15.55
C TYR A 66 -19.30 -35.44 14.88
N THR A 67 -18.20 -35.97 14.36
CA THR A 67 -18.13 -37.33 13.80
C THR A 67 -18.06 -38.36 14.92
N GLY A 68 -18.75 -39.49 14.76
CA GLY A 68 -18.57 -40.65 15.62
C GLY A 68 -18.64 -41.97 14.88
N THR A 69 -17.92 -42.97 15.40
CA THR A 69 -17.96 -44.37 14.95
C THR A 69 -17.88 -45.33 16.14
N ASP A 70 -18.42 -46.54 15.95
CA ASP A 70 -18.36 -47.67 16.88
C ASP A 70 -17.19 -48.62 16.61
N SER A 71 -16.35 -48.30 15.62
CA SER A 71 -15.25 -49.17 15.16
C SER A 71 -13.92 -48.42 15.03
N SER A 72 -12.81 -49.12 15.28
CA SER A 72 -11.45 -48.59 15.02
C SER A 72 -11.14 -48.42 13.54
N ALA A 73 -11.85 -49.16 12.69
CA ALA A 73 -11.62 -49.19 11.25
C ALA A 73 -12.47 -48.16 10.49
N TRP A 74 -13.24 -47.31 11.19
CA TRP A 74 -14.13 -46.31 10.59
C TRP A 74 -15.09 -46.93 9.54
N THR A 75 -15.59 -48.15 9.83
CA THR A 75 -16.43 -48.90 8.87
C THR A 75 -17.80 -48.28 8.66
N ASN A 76 -18.32 -47.59 9.67
CA ASN A 76 -19.49 -46.72 9.58
C ASN A 76 -19.27 -45.50 10.47
N SER A 77 -19.52 -44.32 9.93
CA SER A 77 -19.42 -43.08 10.68
C SER A 77 -20.67 -42.24 10.50
N TYR A 78 -20.95 -41.43 11.53
CA TYR A 78 -22.15 -40.63 11.61
C TYR A 78 -21.84 -39.26 12.20
N ILE A 79 -22.76 -38.31 11.98
CA ILE A 79 -22.71 -36.99 12.60
C ILE A 79 -23.65 -36.98 13.80
N GLY A 80 -23.16 -36.62 14.98
CA GLY A 80 -23.97 -36.35 16.16
C GLY A 80 -24.03 -34.87 16.51
N TYR A 81 -24.84 -34.58 17.52
CA TYR A 81 -25.12 -33.23 18.01
C TYR A 81 -25.11 -33.16 19.54
N ALA A 82 -24.61 -32.06 20.10
CA ALA A 82 -24.73 -31.75 21.52
C ALA A 82 -24.86 -30.24 21.76
N GLU A 83 -25.37 -29.86 22.93
CA GLU A 83 -25.52 -28.46 23.35
C GLU A 83 -24.80 -28.19 24.67
N SER A 84 -24.36 -26.95 24.85
CA SER A 84 -23.72 -26.47 26.06
C SER A 84 -24.06 -25.01 26.33
N SER A 85 -24.14 -24.62 27.60
CA SER A 85 -24.25 -23.22 28.00
C SER A 85 -22.89 -22.53 28.22
N ASN A 86 -21.80 -23.30 28.32
CA ASN A 86 -20.47 -22.78 28.64
C ASN A 86 -19.36 -23.26 27.69
N GLY A 87 -19.68 -24.13 26.72
CA GLY A 87 -18.71 -24.69 25.78
C GLY A 87 -17.84 -25.81 26.36
N ILE A 88 -17.95 -26.14 27.65
CA ILE A 88 -17.11 -27.13 28.33
C ILE A 88 -17.93 -28.35 28.75
N THR A 89 -19.14 -28.14 29.28
CA THR A 89 -20.04 -29.23 29.70
C THR A 89 -21.14 -29.41 28.67
N TRP A 90 -21.20 -30.58 28.05
CA TRP A 90 -22.05 -30.84 26.90
C TRP A 90 -23.13 -31.88 27.19
N THR A 91 -24.33 -31.65 26.67
CA THR A 91 -25.45 -32.60 26.70
C THR A 91 -25.69 -33.13 25.30
N LYS A 92 -25.39 -34.43 25.07
CA LYS A 92 -25.64 -35.08 23.78
C LYS A 92 -27.13 -35.15 23.50
N TYR A 93 -27.49 -34.93 22.24
CA TYR A 93 -28.87 -35.03 21.78
C TYR A 93 -29.39 -36.46 21.89
N ILE A 94 -30.61 -36.60 22.42
CA ILE A 94 -31.19 -37.90 22.77
C ILE A 94 -31.44 -38.79 21.55
N ASN A 95 -31.67 -38.20 20.37
CA ASN A 95 -31.91 -38.93 19.13
C ASN A 95 -30.66 -39.01 18.23
N ASN A 96 -29.45 -38.85 18.79
CA ASN A 96 -28.23 -39.13 18.04
C ASN A 96 -28.15 -40.61 17.59
N PRO A 97 -27.49 -40.92 16.45
CA PRO A 97 -26.88 -39.97 15.51
C PRO A 97 -27.91 -39.26 14.62
N LEU A 98 -27.53 -38.12 14.04
CA LEU A 98 -28.38 -37.40 13.09
C LEU A 98 -28.58 -38.20 11.79
N SER A 99 -29.70 -37.98 11.12
CA SER A 99 -30.15 -38.77 9.96
C SER A 99 -29.47 -38.39 8.63
N PHE A 100 -28.14 -38.52 8.55
CA PHE A 100 -27.36 -38.30 7.32
C PHE A 100 -27.07 -39.59 6.52
N GLY A 101 -27.38 -40.76 7.09
CA GLY A 101 -26.97 -42.06 6.58
C GLY A 101 -25.56 -42.47 7.03
N ASN A 102 -25.13 -43.65 6.61
CA ASN A 102 -23.79 -44.16 6.96
C ASN A 102 -22.70 -43.38 6.21
N ASN A 103 -21.54 -43.27 6.84
CA ASN A 103 -20.30 -42.69 6.30
C ASN A 103 -20.29 -41.16 6.18
N ALA A 104 -21.14 -40.45 6.91
CA ALA A 104 -21.12 -39.00 6.99
C ALA A 104 -20.16 -38.53 8.10
N GLU A 105 -19.21 -37.66 7.76
CA GLU A 105 -18.10 -37.26 8.63
C GLU A 105 -17.70 -35.79 8.41
N GLN A 106 -16.93 -35.27 9.37
CA GLN A 106 -16.26 -33.96 9.37
C GLN A 106 -17.19 -32.82 8.94
N PRO A 107 -18.29 -32.58 9.70
CA PRO A 107 -19.22 -31.52 9.37
C PRO A 107 -18.59 -30.15 9.59
N THR A 108 -18.91 -29.21 8.72
CA THR A 108 -18.86 -27.77 8.99
C THR A 108 -20.26 -27.18 8.88
N VAL A 109 -20.63 -26.40 9.88
CA VAL A 109 -21.94 -25.78 10.05
C VAL A 109 -21.76 -24.29 10.23
N ILE A 110 -22.53 -23.51 9.48
CA ILE A 110 -22.72 -22.08 9.73
C ILE A 110 -24.22 -21.79 9.87
N LYS A 111 -24.54 -20.68 10.53
CA LYS A 111 -25.90 -20.14 10.55
C LYS A 111 -25.97 -18.93 9.63
N ASP A 112 -26.79 -19.03 8.59
CA ASP A 112 -26.99 -17.98 7.58
C ASP A 112 -28.44 -17.50 7.64
N GLY A 113 -28.66 -16.34 8.27
CA GLY A 113 -29.98 -15.88 8.67
C GLY A 113 -30.62 -16.84 9.68
N SER A 114 -31.80 -17.37 9.36
CA SER A 114 -32.53 -18.35 10.20
C SER A 114 -32.22 -19.81 9.86
N VAL A 115 -31.33 -20.07 8.89
CA VAL A 115 -31.07 -21.42 8.37
C VAL A 115 -29.67 -21.86 8.74
N TYR A 116 -29.55 -23.05 9.31
CA TYR A 116 -28.27 -23.75 9.42
C TYR A 116 -27.93 -24.41 8.10
N LYS A 117 -26.68 -24.24 7.68
CA LYS A 117 -26.11 -24.83 6.48
C LYS A 117 -24.96 -25.72 6.89
N MET A 118 -24.96 -26.97 6.43
CA MET A 118 -23.90 -27.94 6.71
C MET A 118 -23.25 -28.40 5.42
N TRP A 119 -21.93 -28.38 5.41
CA TRP A 119 -21.11 -29.12 4.45
C TRP A 119 -20.40 -30.25 5.20
N TYR A 120 -20.40 -31.44 4.64
CA TYR A 120 -19.85 -32.62 5.30
C TYR A 120 -19.32 -33.58 4.25
N ASN A 121 -18.36 -34.43 4.58
CA ASN A 121 -17.91 -35.43 3.62
C ASN A 121 -18.61 -36.77 3.80
N ILE A 122 -18.72 -37.49 2.69
CA ILE A 122 -19.15 -38.89 2.67
C ILE A 122 -18.01 -39.79 2.22
N ARG A 123 -17.84 -40.97 2.85
CA ARG A 123 -16.96 -42.00 2.29
C ARG A 123 -17.63 -42.73 1.15
N ILE A 124 -16.92 -42.85 0.03
CA ILE A 124 -17.33 -43.58 -1.16
C ILE A 124 -16.31 -44.67 -1.51
N ASN A 125 -16.64 -45.53 -2.48
CA ASN A 125 -15.76 -46.61 -2.96
C ASN A 125 -15.19 -47.48 -1.83
N ASN A 126 -16.05 -47.97 -0.93
CA ASN A 126 -15.66 -48.77 0.24
C ASN A 126 -14.61 -48.09 1.14
N GLY A 127 -14.68 -46.76 1.28
CA GLY A 127 -13.78 -46.00 2.15
C GLY A 127 -12.48 -45.56 1.48
N GLN A 128 -12.34 -45.75 0.17
CA GLN A 128 -11.14 -45.39 -0.58
C GLN A 128 -11.13 -43.94 -1.10
N SER A 129 -12.26 -43.24 -1.03
CA SER A 129 -12.36 -41.85 -1.46
C SER A 129 -13.45 -41.08 -0.71
N PHE A 130 -13.46 -39.76 -0.85
CA PHE A 130 -14.35 -38.83 -0.16
C PHE A 130 -14.91 -37.79 -1.14
N GLU A 131 -16.15 -37.38 -0.90
CA GLU A 131 -16.82 -36.27 -1.58
C GLU A 131 -17.51 -35.36 -0.56
N ILE A 132 -17.71 -34.09 -0.89
CA ILE A 132 -18.38 -33.12 0.00
C ILE A 132 -19.85 -32.99 -0.42
N LYS A 133 -20.75 -33.14 0.56
CA LYS A 133 -22.20 -32.94 0.46
C LYS A 133 -22.66 -31.70 1.20
N TYR A 134 -23.91 -31.31 0.94
CA TYR A 134 -24.57 -30.15 1.51
C TYR A 134 -25.93 -30.51 2.11
N ALA A 135 -26.30 -29.87 3.22
CA ALA A 135 -27.63 -29.98 3.82
C ALA A 135 -28.05 -28.67 4.51
N THR A 136 -29.36 -28.50 4.71
CA THR A 136 -29.93 -27.35 5.41
C THR A 136 -30.84 -27.79 6.56
N SER A 137 -30.94 -26.98 7.60
CA SER A 137 -31.82 -27.22 8.74
C SER A 137 -32.34 -25.90 9.31
N SER A 138 -33.54 -25.92 9.87
CA SER A 138 -34.09 -24.80 10.65
C SER A 138 -33.82 -24.91 12.16
N ASP A 139 -33.45 -26.09 12.65
CA ASP A 139 -33.32 -26.39 14.09
C ASP A 139 -31.95 -26.97 14.50
N GLY A 140 -31.11 -27.32 13.53
CA GLY A 140 -29.77 -27.90 13.75
C GLY A 140 -29.75 -29.42 13.96
N THR A 141 -30.91 -30.08 14.02
CA THR A 141 -31.06 -31.52 14.31
C THR A 141 -31.80 -32.29 13.22
N SER A 142 -32.73 -31.64 12.52
CA SER A 142 -33.49 -32.19 11.40
C SER A 142 -32.97 -31.59 10.09
N TRP A 143 -32.40 -32.41 9.20
CA TRP A 143 -31.65 -31.92 8.04
C TRP A 143 -32.29 -32.33 6.71
N ASN A 144 -32.43 -31.36 5.81
CA ASN A 144 -32.80 -31.55 4.41
C ASN A 144 -31.52 -31.69 3.58
N ILE A 145 -31.23 -32.92 3.15
CA ILE A 145 -29.99 -33.27 2.44
C ILE A 145 -30.13 -32.93 0.96
N TYR A 146 -29.15 -32.22 0.41
CA TYR A 146 -29.06 -32.01 -1.03
C TYR A 146 -28.66 -33.32 -1.73
N PRO A 147 -29.35 -33.74 -2.80
CA PRO A 147 -29.17 -35.08 -3.37
C PRO A 147 -27.74 -35.37 -3.85
N SER A 148 -27.09 -34.39 -4.48
CA SER A 148 -25.78 -34.54 -5.12
C SER A 148 -24.63 -34.06 -4.23
N SER A 149 -23.43 -34.55 -4.48
CA SER A 149 -22.21 -33.98 -3.93
C SER A 149 -21.94 -32.61 -4.55
N VAL A 150 -21.51 -31.64 -3.75
CA VAL A 150 -21.23 -30.25 -4.17
C VAL A 150 -19.77 -30.05 -4.59
N ILE A 151 -18.86 -30.87 -4.06
CA ILE A 151 -17.48 -30.99 -4.54
C ILE A 151 -17.12 -32.47 -4.61
N VAL A 152 -16.62 -32.89 -5.78
CA VAL A 152 -16.07 -34.22 -6.05
C VAL A 152 -14.61 -34.07 -6.50
N PRO A 153 -13.76 -35.12 -6.44
CA PRO A 153 -12.40 -35.08 -6.98
C PRO A 153 -12.36 -34.57 -8.43
N TYR A 154 -11.46 -33.63 -8.73
CA TYR A 154 -11.46 -32.93 -10.02
C TYR A 154 -10.06 -32.64 -10.60
N ALA A 155 -8.99 -32.81 -9.81
CA ALA A 155 -7.62 -32.48 -10.20
C ALA A 155 -6.64 -33.58 -9.77
N ASN A 156 -5.43 -33.57 -10.34
CA ASN A 156 -4.42 -34.59 -10.05
C ASN A 156 -4.03 -34.64 -8.57
N TRP A 157 -3.97 -33.49 -7.89
CA TRP A 157 -3.58 -33.41 -6.49
C TRP A 157 -4.68 -33.88 -5.53
N ASN A 158 -5.94 -33.96 -5.97
CA ASN A 158 -7.09 -34.35 -5.15
C ASN A 158 -7.88 -35.56 -5.70
N ASN A 159 -7.29 -36.31 -6.64
CA ASN A 159 -7.95 -37.42 -7.34
C ASN A 159 -8.32 -38.63 -6.46
N LYS A 160 -7.86 -38.69 -5.21
CA LYS A 160 -8.22 -39.72 -4.23
C LYS A 160 -9.29 -39.30 -3.24
N GLY A 161 -9.69 -38.03 -3.21
CA GLY A 161 -10.80 -37.61 -2.38
C GLY A 161 -10.72 -36.14 -2.02
N VAL A 162 -11.90 -35.59 -1.70
CA VAL A 162 -12.08 -34.25 -1.15
C VAL A 162 -12.97 -34.31 0.08
N GLY A 163 -12.61 -33.61 1.15
CA GLY A 163 -13.32 -33.71 2.43
C GLY A 163 -12.93 -32.62 3.43
N ALA A 164 -13.31 -32.80 4.70
CA ALA A 164 -13.07 -31.85 5.78
C ALA A 164 -13.26 -30.37 5.38
N PRO A 165 -14.46 -29.99 4.91
CA PRO A 165 -14.72 -28.62 4.51
C PRO A 165 -14.67 -27.70 5.74
N SER A 166 -14.21 -26.47 5.55
CA SER A 166 -14.41 -25.33 6.44
C SER A 166 -14.93 -24.16 5.62
N VAL A 167 -16.05 -23.59 6.07
CA VAL A 167 -16.82 -22.63 5.30
C VAL A 167 -17.10 -21.41 6.15
N ILE A 168 -16.83 -20.24 5.60
CA ILE A 168 -17.28 -18.95 6.13
C ILE A 168 -18.11 -18.22 5.07
N LYS A 169 -18.86 -17.21 5.50
CA LYS A 169 -19.62 -16.34 4.60
C LYS A 169 -19.22 -14.89 4.82
N LEU A 170 -18.79 -14.21 3.76
CA LEU A 170 -18.49 -12.77 3.75
C LEU A 170 -19.38 -12.10 2.71
N GLY A 171 -20.22 -11.15 3.15
CA GLY A 171 -21.25 -10.56 2.30
C GLY A 171 -22.17 -11.63 1.70
N ASN A 172 -22.21 -11.71 0.37
CA ASN A 172 -23.03 -12.68 -0.38
C ASN A 172 -22.25 -13.92 -0.84
N THR A 173 -20.98 -14.06 -0.47
CA THR A 173 -20.09 -15.12 -0.97
C THR A 173 -19.73 -16.07 0.17
N TYR A 174 -19.84 -17.37 -0.11
CA TYR A 174 -19.28 -18.44 0.70
C TYR A 174 -17.87 -18.77 0.23
N TYR A 175 -16.99 -18.98 1.19
CA TYR A 175 -15.60 -19.35 0.98
C TYR A 175 -15.39 -20.70 1.66
N MET A 176 -14.90 -21.70 0.92
CA MET A 176 -14.63 -23.03 1.43
C MET A 176 -13.15 -23.37 1.29
N TRP A 177 -12.52 -23.73 2.39
CA TRP A 177 -11.27 -24.48 2.42
C TRP A 177 -11.60 -25.94 2.65
N PHE A 178 -10.95 -26.84 1.92
CA PHE A 178 -11.23 -28.26 2.02
C PHE A 178 -9.97 -29.07 1.80
N VAL A 179 -9.93 -30.28 2.34
CA VAL A 179 -8.85 -31.21 2.10
C VAL A 179 -9.02 -31.88 0.74
N GLY A 180 -7.93 -32.02 0.00
CA GLY A 180 -7.84 -32.90 -1.17
C GLY A 180 -6.54 -33.72 -1.13
N GLY A 181 -6.57 -34.94 -1.65
CA GLY A 181 -5.38 -35.80 -1.66
C GLY A 181 -5.22 -36.67 -2.90
N SER A 182 -3.96 -37.01 -3.18
CA SER A 182 -3.55 -37.91 -4.28
C SER A 182 -3.22 -39.32 -3.79
N GLY A 183 -3.49 -39.58 -2.50
CA GLY A 183 -3.27 -40.86 -1.81
C GLY A 183 -2.06 -40.82 -0.88
N SER A 184 -0.92 -40.29 -1.35
CA SER A 184 0.30 -40.18 -0.54
C SER A 184 0.41 -38.86 0.22
N ILE A 185 -0.27 -37.80 -0.25
CA ILE A 185 -0.21 -36.47 0.35
C ILE A 185 -1.61 -35.87 0.35
N TRP A 186 -2.01 -35.27 1.47
CA TRP A 186 -3.27 -34.56 1.66
C TRP A 186 -2.98 -33.09 1.99
N GLN A 187 -3.65 -32.19 1.29
CA GLN A 187 -3.38 -30.75 1.28
C GLN A 187 -4.68 -29.96 1.27
N THR A 188 -4.62 -28.66 1.52
CA THR A 188 -5.83 -27.81 1.55
C THR A 188 -6.03 -27.09 0.21
N GLY A 189 -7.21 -27.24 -0.37
CA GLY A 189 -7.71 -26.48 -1.52
C GLY A 189 -8.70 -25.40 -1.11
N PHE A 190 -9.20 -24.68 -2.11
CA PHE A 190 -10.08 -23.53 -1.95
C PHE A 190 -11.16 -23.49 -3.02
N ALA A 191 -12.36 -23.04 -2.64
CA ALA A 191 -13.45 -22.77 -3.56
C ALA A 191 -14.36 -21.63 -3.06
N THR A 192 -15.02 -20.94 -3.98
CA THR A 192 -16.02 -19.91 -3.67
C THR A 192 -17.39 -20.29 -4.25
N SER A 193 -18.45 -19.77 -3.64
CA SER A 193 -19.83 -20.00 -4.09
C SER A 193 -20.74 -18.85 -3.68
N THR A 194 -21.79 -18.57 -4.46
CA THR A 194 -22.83 -17.59 -4.09
C THR A 194 -24.10 -18.25 -3.53
N ASP A 195 -24.26 -19.57 -3.69
CA ASP A 195 -25.43 -20.33 -3.25
C ASP A 195 -25.11 -21.44 -2.23
N GLY A 196 -23.83 -21.77 -2.06
CA GLY A 196 -23.33 -22.84 -1.19
C GLY A 196 -23.40 -24.23 -1.82
N ILE A 197 -23.85 -24.35 -3.07
CA ILE A 197 -24.08 -25.60 -3.78
C ILE A 197 -23.17 -25.70 -5.01
N ASN A 198 -23.07 -24.63 -5.80
CA ASN A 198 -22.23 -24.55 -6.98
C ASN A 198 -20.93 -23.83 -6.63
N TRP A 199 -19.81 -24.53 -6.76
CA TRP A 199 -18.51 -24.06 -6.29
C TRP A 199 -17.51 -23.85 -7.44
N ASP A 200 -16.97 -22.63 -7.50
CA ASP A 200 -15.82 -22.26 -8.33
C ASP A 200 -14.55 -22.66 -7.58
N LYS A 201 -13.83 -23.65 -8.13
CA LYS A 201 -12.75 -24.36 -7.43
C LYS A 201 -11.39 -23.94 -7.98
N ASN A 202 -10.43 -23.67 -7.10
CA ASN A 202 -9.05 -23.47 -7.51
C ASN A 202 -8.46 -24.75 -8.13
N ALA A 203 -7.66 -24.60 -9.17
CA ALA A 203 -7.03 -25.74 -9.85
C ALA A 203 -6.01 -26.44 -8.95
N ASP A 204 -5.25 -25.67 -8.16
CA ASP A 204 -4.15 -26.10 -7.31
C ASP A 204 -4.49 -25.95 -5.81
N PRO A 205 -3.82 -26.71 -4.92
CA PRO A 205 -3.96 -26.55 -3.48
C PRO A 205 -3.43 -25.18 -3.05
N VAL A 206 -4.12 -24.54 -2.09
CA VAL A 206 -3.77 -23.21 -1.55
C VAL A 206 -2.84 -23.30 -0.34
N LEU A 207 -2.85 -24.42 0.38
CA LEU A 207 -1.84 -24.75 1.39
C LEU A 207 -1.34 -26.18 1.13
N ALA A 208 -0.24 -26.27 0.38
CA ALA A 208 0.41 -27.52 0.03
C ALA A 208 1.27 -28.04 1.18
N TYR A 209 1.42 -29.37 1.29
CA TYR A 209 2.36 -29.98 2.23
C TYR A 209 3.78 -29.49 1.95
N ASP A 210 4.49 -29.06 3.00
CA ASP A 210 5.89 -28.64 2.91
C ASP A 210 6.77 -29.57 3.77
N PRO A 211 7.64 -30.40 3.15
CA PRO A 211 8.49 -31.34 3.88
C PRO A 211 9.56 -30.67 4.76
N ASN A 212 9.76 -29.35 4.64
CA ASN A 212 10.68 -28.62 5.51
C ASN A 212 10.12 -28.45 6.94
N TYR A 213 8.80 -28.58 7.11
CA TYR A 213 8.17 -28.55 8.43
C TYR A 213 8.04 -29.97 8.96
N SER A 214 8.99 -30.38 9.81
CA SER A 214 9.09 -31.76 10.33
C SER A 214 7.88 -32.23 11.15
N TRP A 215 7.03 -31.31 11.61
CA TRP A 215 5.79 -31.60 12.31
C TRP A 215 4.60 -31.81 11.35
N GLU A 216 4.72 -31.41 10.08
CA GLU A 216 3.71 -31.62 9.03
C GLU A 216 3.87 -33.00 8.38
N ASN A 217 2.74 -33.60 8.03
CA ASN A 217 2.65 -34.79 7.18
C ASN A 217 1.37 -34.70 6.33
N GLY A 218 1.26 -33.55 5.66
CA GLY A 218 0.02 -33.03 5.10
C GLY A 218 -0.42 -31.74 5.78
N ALA A 219 -1.29 -31.00 5.10
CA ALA A 219 -1.96 -29.80 5.60
C ALA A 219 -3.47 -30.04 5.53
N THR A 220 -4.01 -30.69 6.56
CA THR A 220 -5.35 -31.31 6.54
C THR A 220 -6.32 -30.67 7.52
N SER A 221 -7.60 -31.06 7.47
CA SER A 221 -8.69 -30.56 8.31
C SER A 221 -8.62 -29.05 8.56
N PRO A 222 -8.71 -28.23 7.49
CA PRO A 222 -8.66 -26.78 7.61
C PRO A 222 -9.81 -26.28 8.48
N MET A 223 -9.55 -25.23 9.23
CA MET A 223 -10.53 -24.47 9.97
C MET A 223 -10.22 -22.99 9.76
N ALA A 224 -11.12 -22.27 9.10
CA ALA A 224 -10.93 -20.86 8.78
C ALA A 224 -11.86 -19.94 9.58
N ILE A 225 -11.32 -18.77 9.97
CA ILE A 225 -12.11 -17.59 10.38
C ILE A 225 -11.61 -16.37 9.60
N TYR A 226 -12.38 -15.28 9.66
CA TYR A 226 -11.98 -13.99 9.11
C TYR A 226 -12.15 -12.92 10.18
N ASP A 227 -11.09 -12.16 10.45
CA ASP A 227 -11.09 -11.06 11.42
C ASP A 227 -10.25 -9.89 10.92
N GLY A 228 -10.79 -8.67 11.02
CA GLY A 228 -10.04 -7.44 10.78
C GLY A 228 -9.35 -7.28 9.42
N GLY A 229 -9.79 -8.00 8.38
CA GLY A 229 -9.13 -7.99 7.05
C GLY A 229 -8.27 -9.23 6.76
N ILE A 230 -8.08 -10.11 7.73
CA ILE A 230 -7.17 -11.25 7.65
C ILE A 230 -7.99 -12.55 7.76
N TYR A 231 -7.68 -13.50 6.89
CA TYR A 231 -8.10 -14.88 7.02
C TYR A 231 -7.10 -15.62 7.92
N GLU A 232 -7.60 -16.31 8.93
CA GLU A 232 -6.81 -17.19 9.78
C GLU A 232 -7.25 -18.63 9.51
N LEU A 233 -6.29 -19.56 9.44
CA LEU A 233 -6.50 -20.97 9.13
C LEU A 233 -5.72 -21.84 10.10
N TRP A 234 -6.43 -22.66 10.85
CA TRP A 234 -5.84 -23.76 11.58
C TRP A 234 -5.90 -25.02 10.73
N TYR A 235 -4.85 -25.82 10.79
CA TYR A 235 -4.76 -27.05 10.02
C TYR A 235 -4.00 -28.13 10.78
N THR A 236 -4.36 -29.38 10.52
CA THR A 236 -3.81 -30.57 11.16
C THR A 236 -2.58 -31.07 10.41
N GLY A 237 -1.48 -31.21 11.15
CA GLY A 237 -0.27 -31.94 10.75
C GLY A 237 -0.13 -33.28 11.48
N GLU A 238 1.09 -33.83 11.54
CA GLU A 238 1.39 -35.10 12.23
C GLU A 238 1.53 -34.91 13.74
N ALA A 239 2.20 -33.81 14.13
CA ALA A 239 2.58 -33.57 15.51
C ALA A 239 1.59 -32.67 16.28
N GLY A 240 0.67 -31.99 15.60
CA GLY A 240 -0.27 -31.06 16.22
C GLY A 240 -1.10 -30.27 15.21
N ILE A 241 -1.71 -29.19 15.69
CA ILE A 241 -2.43 -28.22 14.86
C ILE A 241 -1.53 -27.00 14.65
N GLY A 242 -1.29 -26.66 13.39
CA GLY A 242 -0.65 -25.41 13.02
C GLY A 242 -1.67 -24.32 12.74
N HIS A 243 -1.16 -23.10 12.63
CA HIS A 243 -1.86 -21.91 12.22
C HIS A 243 -1.16 -21.28 11.02
N ALA A 244 -1.94 -20.75 10.11
CA ALA A 244 -1.49 -19.93 9.00
C ALA A 244 -2.46 -18.77 8.83
N TRP A 245 -1.98 -17.68 8.27
CA TRP A 245 -2.79 -16.50 7.97
C TRP A 245 -2.67 -16.11 6.50
N SER A 246 -3.67 -15.41 5.98
CA SER A 246 -3.75 -14.99 4.59
C SER A 246 -4.53 -13.69 4.46
N ASN A 247 -4.15 -12.83 3.51
CA ASN A 247 -4.90 -11.60 3.20
C ASN A 247 -6.02 -11.85 2.17
N ASP A 248 -5.93 -12.91 1.38
CA ASP A 248 -6.84 -13.20 0.26
C ASP A 248 -7.54 -14.56 0.36
N GLY A 249 -7.18 -15.38 1.36
CA GLY A 249 -7.70 -16.73 1.55
C GLY A 249 -7.08 -17.79 0.62
N ILE A 250 -6.12 -17.41 -0.22
CA ILE A 250 -5.50 -18.25 -1.24
C ILE A 250 -4.00 -18.40 -0.98
N ASN A 251 -3.32 -17.32 -0.59
CA ASN A 251 -1.89 -17.31 -0.30
C ASN A 251 -1.68 -17.33 1.22
N TRP A 252 -1.18 -18.45 1.73
CA TRP A 252 -1.10 -18.72 3.18
C TRP A 252 0.33 -18.63 3.72
N PHE A 253 0.48 -17.95 4.85
CA PHE A 253 1.71 -17.81 5.61
C PHE A 253 1.62 -18.62 6.89
N ARG A 254 2.45 -19.65 7.03
CA ARG A 254 2.52 -20.48 8.24
C ARG A 254 3.16 -19.70 9.38
N ASP A 255 2.62 -19.86 10.58
CA ASP A 255 3.28 -19.35 11.78
C ASP A 255 4.64 -20.02 11.99
N PRO A 256 5.71 -19.25 12.26
CA PRO A 256 7.05 -19.81 12.52
C PRO A 256 7.11 -20.71 13.75
N GLU A 257 6.20 -20.50 14.71
CA GLU A 257 6.11 -21.27 15.96
C GLU A 257 5.21 -22.50 15.83
N ASN A 258 4.81 -22.86 14.61
CA ASN A 258 3.99 -24.05 14.40
C ASN A 258 4.69 -25.35 14.86
N PRO A 259 3.91 -26.31 15.42
CA PRO A 259 2.46 -26.26 15.62
C PRO A 259 2.06 -25.38 16.83
N VAL A 260 0.97 -24.62 16.70
CA VAL A 260 0.46 -23.75 17.78
C VAL A 260 -0.27 -24.52 18.89
N LEU A 261 -0.80 -25.71 18.59
CA LEU A 261 -1.40 -26.60 19.58
C LEU A 261 -0.78 -28.00 19.47
N ASP A 262 0.10 -28.29 20.42
CA ASP A 262 0.83 -29.56 20.55
C ASP A 262 0.01 -30.70 21.18
N LYS A 263 0.53 -31.92 21.01
CA LYS A 263 0.10 -33.11 21.77
C LYS A 263 0.19 -32.87 23.29
N GLY A 264 -0.68 -33.55 24.02
CA GLY A 264 -0.60 -33.60 25.49
C GLY A 264 0.68 -34.27 25.96
N GLN A 265 0.90 -34.32 27.27
CA GLN A 265 2.01 -35.05 27.87
C GLN A 265 1.46 -36.21 28.72
N ASN A 266 2.31 -37.18 29.09
CA ASN A 266 1.93 -38.26 30.02
C ASN A 266 0.68 -39.08 29.61
N GLN A 267 -0.33 -39.21 30.49
CA GLN A 267 -1.58 -39.93 30.21
C GLN A 267 -2.72 -39.00 29.76
N ASP A 268 -2.39 -37.80 29.27
CA ASP A 268 -3.39 -36.89 28.70
C ASP A 268 -4.10 -37.55 27.51
N PHE A 269 -5.42 -37.34 27.40
CA PHE A 269 -6.25 -37.97 26.38
C PHE A 269 -5.82 -37.68 24.93
N ASP A 270 -4.94 -36.70 24.72
CA ASP A 270 -4.41 -36.23 23.44
C ASP A 270 -2.87 -36.33 23.32
N ASN A 271 -2.24 -37.16 24.17
CA ASN A 271 -0.79 -37.37 24.19
C ASN A 271 -0.22 -37.96 22.88
N HIS A 272 -1.02 -38.71 22.12
CA HIS A 272 -0.56 -39.32 20.87
C HIS A 272 -0.91 -38.50 19.63
N ARG A 273 -2.09 -37.89 19.59
CA ARG A 273 -2.52 -37.07 18.45
C ARG A 273 -3.43 -35.93 18.88
N VAL A 274 -3.22 -34.78 18.25
CA VAL A 274 -4.13 -33.63 18.22
C VAL A 274 -4.45 -33.36 16.75
N ALA A 275 -5.72 -33.20 16.42
CA ALA A 275 -6.21 -33.03 15.05
C ALA A 275 -7.55 -32.27 15.07
N SER A 276 -7.99 -31.82 13.89
CA SER A 276 -9.31 -31.26 13.57
C SER A 276 -9.92 -30.40 14.66
N ASN A 277 -9.98 -29.07 14.44
CA ASN A 277 -10.52 -28.15 15.43
C ASN A 277 -11.60 -27.21 14.89
N THR A 278 -12.31 -26.58 15.82
CA THR A 278 -13.06 -25.35 15.62
C THR A 278 -12.47 -24.26 16.50
N VAL A 279 -12.11 -23.11 15.92
CA VAL A 279 -11.77 -21.89 16.67
C VAL A 279 -12.95 -20.94 16.73
N MET A 280 -13.13 -20.28 17.85
CA MET A 280 -14.12 -19.21 18.04
C MET A 280 -13.53 -18.10 18.89
N ARG A 281 -13.65 -16.86 18.41
CA ARG A 281 -13.21 -15.65 19.11
C ARG A 281 -14.37 -15.01 19.84
N GLU A 282 -14.25 -14.84 21.15
CA GLU A 282 -15.32 -14.28 21.98
C GLU A 282 -14.76 -13.56 23.21
N SER A 283 -15.18 -12.30 23.42
CA SER A 283 -14.85 -11.49 24.60
C SER A 283 -13.34 -11.38 24.89
N GLY A 284 -12.52 -11.31 23.84
CA GLY A 284 -11.06 -11.23 23.97
C GLY A 284 -10.39 -12.56 24.33
N MET A 285 -11.09 -13.69 24.14
CA MET A 285 -10.54 -15.04 24.25
C MET A 285 -10.73 -15.79 22.94
N ASP A 286 -9.68 -16.48 22.49
CA ASP A 286 -9.79 -17.50 21.46
C ASP A 286 -10.05 -18.84 22.13
N LYS A 287 -11.09 -19.54 21.68
CA LYS A 287 -11.52 -20.85 22.17
C LYS A 287 -11.36 -21.86 21.06
N THR A 288 -10.83 -23.05 21.38
CA THR A 288 -10.71 -24.13 20.41
C THR A 288 -11.27 -25.44 20.96
N TRP A 289 -12.10 -26.11 20.16
CA TRP A 289 -12.51 -27.49 20.40
C TRP A 289 -11.79 -28.38 19.41
N TYR A 290 -11.07 -29.39 19.88
CA TYR A 290 -10.14 -30.15 19.05
C TYR A 290 -10.23 -31.66 19.31
N THR A 291 -9.85 -32.46 18.32
CA THR A 291 -9.80 -33.91 18.43
C THR A 291 -8.49 -34.37 19.06
N GLY A 292 -8.55 -35.23 20.07
CA GLY A 292 -7.39 -35.79 20.77
C GLY A 292 -7.40 -37.31 20.83
N MET A 293 -6.23 -37.95 20.81
CA MET A 293 -6.05 -39.38 21.01
C MET A 293 -4.89 -39.70 21.96
N LEU A 294 -5.11 -40.63 22.89
CA LEU A 294 -4.17 -40.96 23.98
C LEU A 294 -2.99 -41.82 23.50
N ASN A 295 -3.23 -42.85 22.67
CA ASN A 295 -2.19 -43.77 22.19
C ASN A 295 -2.55 -44.41 20.83
N SER A 296 -1.58 -44.88 20.06
CA SER A 296 -1.80 -45.47 18.72
C SER A 296 -2.42 -46.87 18.71
N VAL A 297 -2.42 -47.60 19.82
CA VAL A 297 -2.78 -49.03 19.86
C VAL A 297 -4.23 -49.25 20.27
N SER A 298 -4.74 -48.42 21.19
CA SER A 298 -6.07 -48.50 21.78
C SER A 298 -6.77 -47.14 21.88
N GLY A 299 -6.12 -46.08 21.39
CA GLY A 299 -6.60 -44.72 21.53
C GLY A 299 -7.91 -44.50 20.80
N LYS A 300 -8.88 -44.00 21.56
CA LYS A 300 -10.13 -43.50 21.05
C LYS A 300 -9.99 -42.00 20.82
N PHE A 301 -10.43 -41.50 19.67
CA PHE A 301 -10.60 -40.07 19.50
C PHE A 301 -11.72 -39.55 20.40
N GLN A 302 -11.43 -38.46 21.10
CA GLN A 302 -12.34 -37.70 21.96
C GLN A 302 -12.14 -36.21 21.66
N ILE A 303 -13.07 -35.34 22.07
CA ILE A 303 -12.97 -33.90 21.83
C ILE A 303 -12.55 -33.20 23.12
N GLY A 304 -11.47 -32.41 23.04
CA GLY A 304 -11.01 -31.50 24.08
C GLY A 304 -11.36 -30.05 23.79
N TYR A 305 -11.04 -29.20 24.76
CA TYR A 305 -11.16 -27.76 24.74
C TYR A 305 -9.85 -27.12 25.21
N ALA A 306 -9.45 -26.05 24.55
CA ALA A 306 -8.38 -25.17 25.02
C ALA A 306 -8.76 -23.71 24.76
N GLU A 307 -8.13 -22.80 25.50
CA GLU A 307 -8.33 -21.36 25.33
C GLU A 307 -7.01 -20.60 25.46
N LYS A 308 -6.95 -19.43 24.82
CA LYS A 308 -5.90 -18.45 25.03
C LYS A 308 -6.51 -17.05 25.02
N GLU A 309 -5.86 -16.10 25.67
CA GLU A 309 -6.21 -14.69 25.46
C GLU A 309 -6.08 -14.38 23.97
N THR A 310 -7.06 -13.66 23.41
CA THR A 310 -6.98 -13.20 22.03
C THR A 310 -5.79 -12.26 21.96
N GLU A 311 -4.71 -12.74 21.37
CA GLU A 311 -3.60 -11.89 20.99
C GLU A 311 -4.14 -10.92 19.95
N GLY A 312 -4.03 -9.61 20.21
CA GLY A 312 -4.05 -8.67 19.10
C GLY A 312 -2.94 -9.12 18.15
N VAL A 313 -3.29 -9.38 16.89
CA VAL A 313 -2.40 -9.97 15.87
C VAL A 313 -0.95 -9.54 16.13
N PRO A 314 -0.05 -10.47 16.51
CA PRO A 314 1.31 -10.12 16.86
C PRO A 314 1.97 -9.33 15.72
N ILE A 315 2.20 -8.04 15.97
CA ILE A 315 3.09 -7.20 15.16
C ILE A 315 4.53 -7.53 15.55
N THR A 316 4.94 -8.77 15.31
CA THR A 316 6.35 -9.14 15.13
C THR A 316 6.67 -8.96 13.65
N PRO A 317 7.70 -8.17 13.28
CA PRO A 317 8.04 -7.94 11.88
C PRO A 317 8.54 -9.24 11.26
N LEU A 318 7.71 -9.84 10.41
CA LEU A 318 8.02 -11.05 9.65
C LEU A 318 9.00 -10.74 8.49
N PRO A 319 9.83 -11.72 8.07
CA PRO A 319 10.47 -11.70 6.77
C PRO A 319 9.39 -11.80 5.66
N PRO A 320 9.51 -11.06 4.55
CA PRO A 320 8.40 -10.86 3.60
C PRO A 320 8.31 -11.95 2.53
N THR A 321 7.10 -12.46 2.25
CA THR A 321 6.62 -12.82 0.88
C THR A 321 5.07 -12.85 0.89
N PRO A 322 4.32 -12.90 -0.24
CA PRO A 322 3.65 -11.72 -0.77
C PRO A 322 2.10 -11.80 -0.67
N THR A 323 1.47 -10.77 -0.06
CA THR A 323 0.23 -10.18 -0.63
C THR A 323 0.46 -10.01 -2.13
N PRO A 324 -0.50 -10.25 -3.06
CA PRO A 324 -0.28 -9.90 -4.46
C PRO A 324 0.19 -8.46 -4.48
N LYS A 325 1.51 -8.29 -4.69
CA LYS A 325 2.09 -6.97 -4.62
C LYS A 325 1.45 -6.24 -5.79
N PRO A 326 1.02 -4.98 -5.61
CA PRO A 326 0.61 -4.19 -6.74
C PRO A 326 1.71 -4.26 -7.80
N ASN A 327 1.34 -4.05 -9.05
CA ASN A 327 2.34 -3.82 -10.07
C ASN A 327 3.33 -2.76 -9.56
N LYS A 328 4.58 -2.77 -10.04
CA LYS A 328 5.57 -1.79 -9.60
C LYS A 328 4.95 -0.39 -9.64
N VAL A 329 4.94 0.29 -8.49
CA VAL A 329 4.26 1.59 -8.34
C VAL A 329 5.24 2.69 -8.68
N ILE A 330 4.85 3.60 -9.56
CA ILE A 330 5.67 4.75 -9.97
C ILE A 330 4.98 6.03 -9.49
N PHE A 331 5.63 6.76 -8.59
CA PHE A 331 5.23 8.11 -8.22
C PHE A 331 5.86 9.15 -9.15
N ILE A 332 5.04 9.98 -9.80
CA ILE A 332 5.48 11.07 -10.68
C ILE A 332 5.07 12.43 -10.10
N PRO A 333 6.03 13.29 -9.73
CA PRO A 333 5.74 14.54 -9.07
C PRO A 333 5.36 15.66 -10.07
N GLY A 334 4.88 16.77 -9.51
CA GLY A 334 4.46 17.94 -10.29
C GLY A 334 5.59 18.84 -10.81
N LEU A 335 5.19 19.90 -11.52
CA LEU A 335 6.07 20.92 -12.08
C LEU A 335 7.01 21.52 -11.02
N GLY A 336 8.31 21.53 -11.31
CA GLY A 336 9.33 22.11 -10.43
C GLY A 336 9.71 21.24 -9.23
N ALA A 337 9.21 20.01 -9.15
CA ALA A 337 9.53 19.09 -8.05
C ALA A 337 10.77 18.22 -8.28
N SER A 338 11.32 18.24 -9.49
CA SER A 338 12.56 17.55 -9.84
C SER A 338 13.69 18.55 -10.05
N TRP A 339 14.90 18.14 -9.69
CA TRP A 339 16.09 18.97 -9.70
C TRP A 339 17.25 18.29 -10.40
N ASN A 340 17.88 19.02 -11.31
CA ASN A 340 19.20 18.73 -11.82
C ASN A 340 19.95 20.06 -11.98
N ARG A 341 20.97 20.28 -11.14
CA ARG A 341 21.73 21.54 -11.14
C ARG A 341 22.34 21.85 -12.51
N ASN A 342 22.97 20.86 -13.14
CA ASN A 342 23.71 21.10 -14.38
C ASN A 342 22.72 21.45 -15.51
N ASP A 343 21.62 20.72 -15.61
CA ASP A 343 20.61 20.95 -16.64
C ASP A 343 19.91 22.30 -16.46
N LEU A 344 19.45 22.61 -15.23
CA LEU A 344 18.76 23.86 -14.92
C LEU A 344 19.67 25.08 -15.05
N LEU A 345 20.93 24.99 -14.63
CA LEU A 345 21.87 26.11 -14.65
C LEU A 345 22.66 26.19 -15.97
N SER A 346 22.56 25.21 -16.87
CA SER A 346 23.14 25.32 -18.22
C SER A 346 22.36 26.26 -19.14
N CYS A 347 21.09 26.53 -18.80
CA CYS A 347 20.15 27.25 -19.65
C CYS A 347 19.83 26.58 -20.99
N ASN A 348 20.13 25.28 -21.10
CA ASN A 348 19.78 24.46 -22.23
C ASN A 348 18.84 23.34 -21.80
N LEU A 349 18.02 22.87 -22.74
CA LEU A 349 17.27 21.63 -22.62
C LEU A 349 18.24 20.46 -22.89
N SER A 350 19.01 20.07 -21.89
CA SER A 350 19.88 18.90 -21.95
C SER A 350 19.10 17.61 -21.66
N GLN A 351 19.47 16.52 -22.33
CA GLN A 351 18.87 15.20 -22.16
C GLN A 351 19.59 14.37 -21.10
N SER A 352 19.93 14.96 -19.95
CA SER A 352 20.53 14.13 -18.89
C SER A 352 19.45 13.27 -18.23
N ASN A 353 19.75 11.99 -17.99
CA ASN A 353 18.83 11.04 -17.35
C ASN A 353 18.98 11.02 -15.81
N THR A 354 19.62 12.02 -15.19
CA THR A 354 20.02 11.98 -13.76
C THR A 354 19.29 13.01 -12.90
N TRP A 355 18.00 13.20 -13.13
CA TRP A 355 17.18 14.07 -12.29
C TRP A 355 16.87 13.40 -10.95
N ILE A 356 16.84 14.19 -9.89
CA ILE A 356 16.46 13.73 -8.55
C ILE A 356 15.22 14.49 -8.07
N MET A 357 14.57 13.99 -7.02
CA MET A 357 13.61 14.80 -6.28
C MET A 357 14.32 16.03 -5.73
N ALA A 358 13.67 17.18 -5.85
CA ALA A 358 14.23 18.42 -5.36
C ALA A 358 14.30 18.40 -3.82
N PRO A 359 15.36 18.93 -3.20
CA PRO A 359 15.54 18.85 -1.74
C PRO A 359 14.53 19.68 -0.94
N TYR A 360 13.68 20.46 -1.60
CA TYR A 360 12.68 21.34 -1.00
C TYR A 360 11.23 20.87 -1.21
N THR A 361 11.04 19.61 -1.63
CA THR A 361 9.71 19.03 -1.92
C THR A 361 9.30 17.98 -0.89
N ASP A 362 9.47 18.32 0.38
CA ASP A 362 8.98 17.55 1.54
C ASP A 362 7.46 17.31 1.51
N ILE A 363 6.71 18.06 0.70
CA ILE A 363 5.29 17.86 0.46
C ILE A 363 4.93 16.42 0.03
N TYR A 364 5.84 15.72 -0.63
CA TYR A 364 5.62 14.34 -1.11
C TYR A 364 6.09 13.29 -0.10
N ASP A 365 6.81 13.68 0.96
CA ASP A 365 7.38 12.74 1.93
C ASP A 365 6.30 11.85 2.53
N ARG A 366 5.11 12.38 2.79
CA ARG A 366 4.03 11.62 3.43
C ARG A 366 3.51 10.49 2.54
N ILE A 367 3.23 10.75 1.26
CA ILE A 367 2.80 9.70 0.33
C ILE A 367 3.93 8.73 0.01
N ILE A 368 5.18 9.22 -0.12
CA ILE A 368 6.36 8.38 -0.32
C ILE A 368 6.59 7.46 0.88
N GLN A 369 6.51 7.96 2.11
CA GLN A 369 6.63 7.16 3.33
C GLN A 369 5.47 6.18 3.47
N THR A 370 4.25 6.59 3.11
CA THR A 370 3.09 5.69 3.14
C THR A 370 3.31 4.49 2.20
N LEU A 371 3.73 4.73 0.96
CA LEU A 371 3.97 3.65 -0.01
C LEU A 371 5.23 2.83 0.30
N SER A 372 6.33 3.48 0.71
CA SER A 372 7.59 2.77 0.93
C SER A 372 7.70 2.09 2.30
N GLN A 373 7.23 2.74 3.37
CA GLN A 373 7.38 2.26 4.74
C GLN A 373 6.13 1.53 5.21
N ASN A 374 4.95 2.14 5.09
CA ASN A 374 3.73 1.56 5.65
C ASN A 374 3.15 0.46 4.75
N ALA A 375 3.17 0.64 3.42
CA ALA A 375 2.78 -0.41 2.47
C ALA A 375 3.91 -1.42 2.17
N GLY A 376 5.14 -1.17 2.67
CA GLY A 376 6.27 -2.07 2.51
C GLY A 376 6.79 -2.23 1.08
N LEU A 377 6.49 -1.29 0.16
CA LEU A 377 6.99 -1.34 -1.21
C LEU A 377 8.45 -0.86 -1.26
N VAL A 378 9.37 -1.76 -1.59
CA VAL A 378 10.80 -1.45 -1.55
C VAL A 378 11.15 -0.40 -2.62
N LEU A 379 11.75 0.72 -2.18
CA LEU A 379 12.13 1.82 -3.07
C LEU A 379 13.21 1.36 -4.07
N ASN A 380 13.01 1.68 -5.35
CA ASN A 380 13.81 1.27 -6.51
C ASN A 380 13.71 -0.22 -6.91
N GLU A 381 12.80 -0.97 -6.29
CA GLU A 381 12.50 -2.36 -6.66
C GLU A 381 11.02 -2.55 -6.99
N GLU A 382 10.15 -2.04 -6.13
CA GLU A 382 8.69 -2.21 -6.18
C GLU A 382 7.95 -0.87 -6.16
N PHE A 383 8.56 0.14 -5.56
CA PHE A 383 8.11 1.52 -5.62
C PHE A 383 9.22 2.41 -6.19
N TYR A 384 8.87 3.29 -7.11
CA TYR A 384 9.83 4.17 -7.77
C TYR A 384 9.35 5.61 -7.68
N VAL A 385 10.27 6.54 -7.45
CA VAL A 385 9.99 7.97 -7.60
C VAL A 385 10.66 8.45 -8.87
N TYR A 386 9.85 8.76 -9.89
CA TYR A 386 10.33 9.16 -11.20
C TYR A 386 10.51 10.68 -11.27
N ALA A 387 11.72 11.15 -10.95
CA ALA A 387 12.11 12.53 -11.18
C ALA A 387 12.52 12.74 -12.65
N TYR A 388 12.03 13.82 -13.25
CA TYR A 388 12.18 14.07 -14.69
C TYR A 388 12.49 15.53 -14.99
N ASP A 389 12.97 15.81 -16.21
CA ASP A 389 13.11 17.18 -16.70
C ASP A 389 11.74 17.76 -17.03
N TRP A 390 11.11 18.38 -16.04
CA TRP A 390 9.79 19.00 -16.15
C TRP A 390 9.71 20.14 -17.16
N ARG A 391 10.82 20.57 -17.74
CA ARG A 391 10.87 21.62 -18.77
C ARG A 391 10.49 21.09 -20.17
N GLN A 392 10.77 19.82 -20.44
CA GLN A 392 10.65 19.21 -21.76
C GLN A 392 9.19 19.20 -22.27
N THR A 393 9.00 19.01 -23.58
CA THR A 393 7.64 18.82 -24.13
C THR A 393 6.97 17.58 -23.53
N MET A 394 5.64 17.54 -23.51
CA MET A 394 4.90 16.38 -23.02
C MET A 394 5.24 15.12 -23.82
N GLU A 395 5.46 15.25 -25.12
CA GLU A 395 5.93 14.14 -25.97
C GLU A 395 7.27 13.56 -25.46
N THR A 396 8.28 14.41 -25.30
CA THR A 396 9.61 13.99 -24.80
C THR A 396 9.52 13.40 -23.39
N ALA A 397 8.71 13.99 -22.51
CA ALA A 397 8.52 13.48 -21.15
C ALA A 397 7.88 12.08 -21.15
N GLY A 398 6.89 11.84 -22.02
CA GLY A 398 6.28 10.51 -22.19
C GLY A 398 7.25 9.48 -22.77
N GLN A 399 8.10 9.85 -23.74
CA GLN A 399 9.15 8.97 -24.27
C GLN A 399 10.17 8.59 -23.20
N LYS A 400 10.60 9.56 -22.38
CA LYS A 400 11.53 9.31 -21.28
C LYS A 400 10.91 8.46 -20.17
N LEU A 401 9.60 8.58 -19.94
CA LEU A 401 8.89 7.68 -19.05
C LEU A 401 8.79 6.26 -19.63
N LYS A 402 8.62 6.10 -20.95
CA LYS A 402 8.71 4.79 -21.61
C LYS A 402 10.08 4.15 -21.37
N GLU A 403 11.17 4.87 -21.67
CA GLU A 403 12.54 4.38 -21.44
C GLU A 403 12.75 3.93 -19.99
N PHE A 404 12.16 4.67 -19.03
CA PHE A 404 12.21 4.31 -17.61
C PHE A 404 11.41 3.04 -17.30
N ILE A 405 10.16 2.95 -17.74
CA ILE A 405 9.28 1.79 -17.52
C ILE A 405 9.87 0.54 -18.18
N ASP A 406 10.33 0.63 -19.42
CA ASP A 406 10.97 -0.48 -20.14
C ASP A 406 12.19 -1.03 -19.38
N ASN A 407 12.95 -0.14 -18.71
CA ASN A 407 14.13 -0.53 -17.94
C ASN A 407 13.75 -1.24 -16.63
N ILE A 408 12.73 -0.74 -15.92
CA ILE A 408 12.36 -1.33 -14.62
C ILE A 408 11.39 -2.50 -14.74
N GLN A 409 10.64 -2.60 -15.83
CA GLN A 409 9.56 -3.58 -16.03
C GLN A 409 9.30 -3.87 -17.53
N PRO A 410 10.23 -4.55 -18.23
CA PRO A 410 10.15 -4.74 -19.67
C PRO A 410 8.96 -5.58 -20.15
N ASN A 411 8.47 -6.53 -19.33
CA ASN A 411 7.44 -7.50 -19.71
C ASN A 411 6.29 -7.59 -18.69
N GLY A 412 6.00 -6.50 -17.98
CA GLY A 412 4.97 -6.49 -16.95
C GLY A 412 4.27 -5.15 -16.85
N LYS A 413 3.12 -5.13 -16.19
CA LYS A 413 2.41 -3.89 -15.93
C LYS A 413 3.04 -3.11 -14.75
N VAL A 414 2.74 -1.82 -14.69
CA VAL A 414 3.08 -0.86 -13.63
C VAL A 414 1.83 -0.09 -13.23
N ASP A 415 1.79 0.38 -12.00
CA ASP A 415 0.76 1.30 -11.50
C ASP A 415 1.38 2.69 -11.35
N ILE A 416 0.70 3.74 -11.81
CA ILE A 416 1.22 5.11 -11.78
C ILE A 416 0.39 5.94 -10.81
N VAL A 417 1.07 6.57 -9.84
CA VAL A 417 0.51 7.61 -8.98
C VAL A 417 1.15 8.94 -9.33
N SER A 418 0.36 9.94 -9.65
CA SER A 418 0.91 11.17 -10.21
C SER A 418 0.21 12.42 -9.69
N HIS A 419 0.98 13.51 -9.59
CA HIS A 419 0.50 14.79 -9.10
C HIS A 419 0.77 15.90 -10.13
N SER A 420 -0.22 16.77 -10.34
CA SER A 420 -0.08 17.98 -11.17
C SER A 420 0.42 17.62 -12.57
N LEU A 421 1.48 18.29 -13.07
CA LEU A 421 2.12 17.99 -14.36
C LEU A 421 2.52 16.52 -14.53
N GLY A 422 2.88 15.82 -13.45
CA GLY A 422 3.28 14.41 -13.52
C GLY A 422 2.19 13.50 -14.11
N GLY A 423 0.92 13.85 -13.92
CA GLY A 423 -0.18 13.08 -14.52
C GLY A 423 -0.29 13.27 -16.04
N LEU A 424 0.14 14.42 -16.57
CA LEU A 424 0.23 14.62 -18.01
C LEU A 424 1.43 13.87 -18.62
N VAL A 425 2.51 13.69 -17.86
CA VAL A 425 3.63 12.81 -18.27
C VAL A 425 3.15 11.36 -18.39
N ALA A 426 2.41 10.87 -17.39
CA ALA A 426 1.81 9.53 -17.43
C ALA A 426 0.83 9.36 -18.61
N ARG A 427 -0.08 10.33 -18.78
CA ARG A 427 -1.02 10.37 -19.92
C ARG A 427 -0.30 10.39 -21.26
N SER A 428 0.78 11.16 -21.37
CA SER A 428 1.58 11.24 -22.60
C SER A 428 2.25 9.92 -22.94
N TYR A 429 2.81 9.22 -21.94
CA TYR A 429 3.31 7.86 -22.13
C TYR A 429 2.22 6.93 -22.66
N ILE A 430 1.05 6.90 -22.03
CA ILE A 430 -0.06 6.02 -22.44
C ILE A 430 -0.48 6.30 -23.88
N LEU A 431 -0.73 7.57 -24.23
CA LEU A 431 -1.17 7.97 -25.57
C LEU A 431 -0.16 7.63 -26.67
N GLN A 432 1.14 7.76 -26.39
CA GLN A 432 2.19 7.45 -27.38
C GLN A 432 2.37 5.95 -27.63
N ASN A 433 1.89 5.09 -26.72
CA ASN A 433 2.07 3.64 -26.82
C ASN A 433 0.75 2.90 -27.13
N GLY A 434 -0.40 3.55 -26.97
CA GLY A 434 -1.70 2.93 -27.23
C GLY A 434 -1.87 1.61 -26.47
N GLU A 435 -2.42 0.59 -27.12
CA GLU A 435 -2.61 -0.75 -26.54
C GLU A 435 -1.31 -1.44 -26.06
N ASP A 436 -0.14 -1.01 -26.57
CA ASP A 436 1.16 -1.57 -26.20
C ASP A 436 1.75 -0.97 -24.91
N HIS A 437 0.99 -0.14 -24.18
CA HIS A 437 1.47 0.43 -22.93
C HIS A 437 1.55 -0.60 -21.78
N ASN A 438 2.41 -0.31 -20.80
CA ASN A 438 2.59 -1.16 -19.62
C ASN A 438 1.85 -0.65 -18.38
N VAL A 439 0.87 0.27 -18.48
CA VAL A 439 0.07 0.70 -17.32
C VAL A 439 -1.11 -0.25 -17.07
N ASP A 440 -1.39 -0.54 -15.79
CA ASP A 440 -2.64 -1.19 -15.33
C ASP A 440 -3.55 -0.18 -14.60
N LYS A 441 -2.99 0.55 -13.63
CA LYS A 441 -3.70 1.60 -12.88
C LYS A 441 -3.05 2.97 -13.04
N LEU A 442 -3.87 4.02 -13.21
CA LEU A 442 -3.44 5.42 -13.24
C LEU A 442 -4.20 6.24 -12.20
N VAL A 443 -3.46 6.85 -11.28
CA VAL A 443 -3.97 7.85 -10.32
C VAL A 443 -3.42 9.22 -10.69
N THR A 444 -4.29 10.20 -10.85
CA THR A 444 -3.91 11.61 -11.08
C THR A 444 -4.50 12.52 -10.01
N MET A 445 -3.67 13.35 -9.38
CA MET A 445 -4.07 14.32 -8.35
C MET A 445 -3.85 15.75 -8.84
N GLY A 446 -4.92 16.53 -8.99
CA GLY A 446 -4.84 17.93 -9.43
C GLY A 446 -4.17 18.09 -10.81
N THR A 447 -4.26 17.10 -11.69
CA THR A 447 -3.57 17.10 -12.99
C THR A 447 -4.36 17.94 -14.00
N PRO A 448 -3.77 18.95 -14.67
CA PRO A 448 -4.51 19.82 -15.58
C PRO A 448 -4.78 19.16 -16.94
N HIS A 449 -5.69 18.19 -16.98
CA HIS A 449 -6.08 17.45 -18.19
C HIS A 449 -6.70 18.33 -19.28
N GLN A 450 -7.24 19.49 -18.92
CA GLN A 450 -7.69 20.54 -19.85
C GLN A 450 -6.86 21.83 -19.76
N GLY A 451 -5.70 21.77 -19.12
CA GLY A 451 -4.78 22.89 -18.93
C GLY A 451 -5.11 23.79 -17.74
N THR A 452 -4.23 24.78 -17.48
CA THR A 452 -4.39 25.75 -16.39
C THR A 452 -4.15 27.18 -16.88
N VAL A 453 -5.02 28.11 -16.47
CA VAL A 453 -4.93 29.52 -16.86
C VAL A 453 -3.67 30.18 -16.30
N LEU A 454 -3.05 29.61 -15.26
CA LEU A 454 -1.79 30.10 -14.69
C LEU A 454 -0.61 30.01 -15.69
N ALA A 455 -0.69 29.09 -16.66
CA ALA A 455 0.34 28.91 -17.68
C ALA A 455 0.40 30.08 -18.67
N TYR A 456 -0.72 30.75 -18.95
CA TYR A 456 -0.77 31.85 -19.92
C TYR A 456 0.11 33.05 -19.53
N PRO A 457 -0.04 33.64 -18.33
CA PRO A 457 0.83 34.70 -17.84
C PRO A 457 2.11 34.21 -17.17
N LEU A 458 2.35 32.89 -17.13
CA LEU A 458 3.49 32.26 -16.44
C LEU A 458 3.52 32.58 -14.94
N LEU A 459 2.36 32.54 -14.28
CA LEU A 459 2.20 32.79 -12.85
C LEU A 459 2.59 31.56 -12.01
N VAL A 460 3.67 30.89 -12.38
CA VAL A 460 4.15 29.67 -11.73
C VAL A 460 5.21 30.05 -10.70
N ASP A 461 4.79 30.23 -9.46
CA ASP A 461 5.67 30.64 -8.36
C ASP A 461 6.32 29.42 -7.68
N LYS A 462 7.22 28.76 -8.42
CA LYS A 462 7.96 27.55 -7.97
C LYS A 462 9.45 27.83 -7.89
N ILE A 463 10.13 27.29 -6.87
CA ILE A 463 11.56 27.54 -6.61
C ILE A 463 12.43 27.18 -7.83
N ALA A 464 12.22 25.99 -8.42
CA ALA A 464 12.95 25.54 -9.61
C ALA A 464 12.78 26.49 -10.79
N VAL A 465 11.51 26.87 -11.06
CA VAL A 465 11.11 27.74 -12.16
C VAL A 465 11.71 29.14 -11.98
N ASN A 466 11.59 29.73 -10.79
CA ASN A 466 12.15 31.05 -10.52
C ASN A 466 13.69 31.05 -10.55
N THR A 467 14.33 29.97 -10.07
CA THR A 467 15.78 29.81 -10.17
C THR A 467 16.23 29.75 -11.62
N LEU A 468 15.58 28.93 -12.44
CA LEU A 468 15.83 28.83 -13.88
C LEU A 468 15.65 30.20 -14.55
N ILE A 469 14.54 30.89 -14.29
CA ILE A 469 14.25 32.23 -14.83
C ILE A 469 15.35 33.21 -14.48
N ASN A 470 15.69 33.36 -13.20
CA ASN A 470 16.63 34.40 -12.78
C ASN A 470 18.06 34.10 -13.24
N PHE A 471 18.45 32.83 -13.19
CA PHE A 471 19.79 32.41 -13.61
C PHE A 471 19.96 32.50 -15.14
N CYS A 472 18.97 32.08 -15.92
CA CYS A 472 19.10 32.01 -17.37
C CYS A 472 18.74 33.30 -18.10
N ARG A 473 17.81 34.10 -17.56
CA ARG A 473 17.48 35.41 -18.15
C ARG A 473 18.70 36.32 -18.24
N THR A 474 19.59 36.27 -17.25
CA THR A 474 20.80 37.10 -17.24
C THR A 474 21.90 36.60 -18.17
N ARG A 475 21.81 35.35 -18.66
CA ARG A 475 22.87 34.67 -19.42
C ARG A 475 22.53 34.42 -20.89
N LEU A 476 21.28 34.09 -21.21
CA LEU A 476 20.82 33.85 -22.59
C LEU A 476 20.63 35.15 -23.38
N GLY A 477 20.54 36.29 -22.70
CA GLY A 477 21.10 37.55 -23.21
C GLY A 477 20.69 38.01 -24.62
N ASN A 478 19.43 37.83 -25.03
CA ASN A 478 18.83 38.71 -26.04
C ASN A 478 18.02 39.80 -25.32
N PRO A 479 18.44 41.08 -25.32
CA PRO A 479 17.73 42.15 -24.62
C PRO A 479 16.32 42.42 -25.18
N PHE A 480 15.98 41.87 -26.35
CA PHE A 480 14.70 42.04 -27.02
C PHE A 480 13.71 40.90 -26.76
N GLU A 481 14.15 39.75 -26.20
CA GLU A 481 13.24 38.65 -25.86
C GLU A 481 12.45 38.96 -24.60
N THR A 482 11.14 38.71 -24.66
CA THR A 482 10.26 38.89 -23.51
C THR A 482 10.46 37.77 -22.49
N LYS A 483 10.14 38.03 -21.22
CA LYS A 483 10.15 36.99 -20.17
C LYS A 483 9.34 35.75 -20.57
N ARG A 484 8.25 35.96 -21.33
CA ARG A 484 7.37 34.89 -21.81
C ARG A 484 8.07 33.99 -22.81
N GLN A 485 8.73 34.58 -23.80
CA GLN A 485 9.51 33.85 -24.81
C GLN A 485 10.66 33.07 -24.17
N VAL A 486 11.39 33.67 -23.23
CA VAL A 486 12.49 33.00 -22.52
C VAL A 486 12.00 31.80 -21.71
N ILE A 487 10.84 31.90 -21.06
CA ILE A 487 10.30 30.79 -20.27
C ILE A 487 9.74 29.70 -21.18
N GLN A 488 9.03 30.06 -22.26
CA GLN A 488 8.51 29.08 -23.20
C GLN A 488 9.63 28.34 -23.94
N SER A 489 10.76 28.99 -24.22
CA SER A 489 11.93 28.33 -24.81
C SER A 489 12.67 27.44 -23.81
N LEU A 490 12.76 27.86 -22.55
CA LEU A 490 13.41 27.10 -21.48
C LEU A 490 12.53 26.03 -20.85
N SER A 491 11.21 26.06 -21.05
CA SER A 491 10.24 25.13 -20.48
C SER A 491 9.03 24.94 -21.40
N PRO A 492 9.21 24.29 -22.56
CA PRO A 492 8.13 23.93 -23.48
C PRO A 492 6.90 23.28 -22.81
N SER A 493 7.07 22.49 -21.74
CA SER A 493 5.96 21.91 -20.98
C SER A 493 4.92 22.93 -20.52
N ILE A 494 5.32 24.17 -20.21
CA ILE A 494 4.40 25.21 -19.74
C ILE A 494 3.45 25.64 -20.87
N ARG A 495 3.89 25.57 -22.13
CA ARG A 495 3.04 25.79 -23.30
C ARG A 495 2.07 24.62 -23.50
N ASP A 496 2.53 23.39 -23.29
CA ASP A 496 1.73 22.17 -23.44
C ASP A 496 0.62 22.02 -22.38
N ILE A 497 0.53 22.92 -21.40
CA ILE A 497 -0.53 22.95 -20.37
C ILE A 497 -1.39 24.21 -20.43
N LEU A 498 -1.33 24.96 -21.53
CA LEU A 498 -2.27 26.06 -21.78
C LEU A 498 -3.72 25.52 -21.86
N PRO A 499 -4.73 26.27 -21.40
CA PRO A 499 -6.11 25.76 -21.39
C PRO A 499 -6.61 25.37 -22.78
N THR A 500 -7.37 24.28 -22.85
CA THR A 500 -8.15 23.89 -24.05
C THR A 500 -9.57 24.45 -24.04
N PHE A 501 -9.96 25.16 -22.98
CA PHE A 501 -11.24 25.84 -22.82
C PHE A 501 -11.07 27.36 -22.94
N ASN A 502 -12.15 28.07 -23.27
CA ASN A 502 -12.14 29.54 -23.38
C ASN A 502 -11.89 30.19 -22.02
N PHE A 503 -10.77 30.90 -21.87
CA PHE A 503 -10.36 31.55 -20.61
C PHE A 503 -10.10 33.05 -20.75
N ILE A 504 -10.17 33.62 -21.96
CA ILE A 504 -9.90 35.03 -22.21
C ILE A 504 -11.21 35.82 -22.35
N LYS A 505 -11.31 36.93 -21.62
CA LYS A 505 -12.42 37.88 -21.71
C LYS A 505 -11.94 39.23 -22.22
N TRP A 506 -12.59 39.73 -23.25
CA TRP A 506 -12.39 41.08 -23.76
C TRP A 506 -13.64 41.94 -23.48
N ASN A 507 -13.47 43.02 -22.72
CA ASN A 507 -14.57 43.90 -22.28
C ASN A 507 -15.72 43.12 -21.60
N GLY A 508 -15.37 42.10 -20.82
CA GLY A 508 -16.33 41.24 -20.13
C GLY A 508 -16.97 40.14 -20.98
N GLN A 509 -16.77 40.12 -22.30
CA GLN A 509 -17.26 39.06 -23.19
C GLN A 509 -16.21 37.96 -23.35
N LEU A 510 -16.66 36.70 -23.27
CA LEU A 510 -15.81 35.54 -23.51
C LEU A 510 -15.44 35.50 -25.00
N MET A 511 -14.15 35.32 -25.29
CA MET A 511 -13.70 35.08 -26.64
C MET A 511 -13.86 33.58 -26.96
N GLU A 512 -14.56 33.28 -28.06
CA GLU A 512 -14.86 31.90 -28.48
C GLU A 512 -13.91 31.39 -29.59
N ASP A 513 -12.93 32.18 -30.01
CA ASP A 513 -11.98 31.85 -31.09
C ASP A 513 -10.69 31.17 -30.59
N ASP A 514 -10.16 30.28 -31.43
CA ASP A 514 -8.86 29.61 -31.27
C ASP A 514 -7.71 30.63 -31.16
N LEU A 515 -6.95 30.56 -30.07
CA LEU A 515 -5.78 31.41 -29.82
C LEU A 515 -4.66 31.10 -30.83
N ILE A 516 -4.37 32.03 -31.75
CA ILE A 516 -3.50 31.77 -32.92
C ILE A 516 -1.99 31.72 -32.58
N GLU A 517 -1.52 32.25 -31.44
CA GLU A 517 -0.08 32.21 -31.09
C GLU A 517 0.24 31.50 -29.76
N GLY A 518 -0.80 31.01 -29.09
CA GLY A 518 -0.76 30.33 -27.80
C GLY A 518 -1.49 28.99 -27.84
N GLU A 519 -1.61 28.36 -29.01
CA GLU A 519 -2.16 27.01 -29.11
C GLU A 519 -1.46 26.11 -28.08
N ASN A 520 -2.25 25.36 -27.33
CA ASN A 520 -1.73 24.19 -26.66
C ASN A 520 -1.60 23.10 -27.74
N PRO A 521 -0.42 22.89 -28.35
CA PRO A 521 -0.31 21.93 -29.45
C PRO A 521 -0.56 20.51 -28.95
N TRP A 522 -0.38 20.26 -27.66
CA TRP A 522 -0.40 18.91 -27.12
C TRP A 522 -1.80 18.54 -26.60
N LEU A 523 -2.34 19.20 -25.56
CA LEU A 523 -3.62 18.78 -24.96
C LEU A 523 -4.80 18.81 -25.93
N ARG A 524 -4.82 19.76 -26.89
CA ARG A 524 -5.89 19.84 -27.90
C ARG A 524 -5.91 18.59 -28.79
N ASP A 525 -4.73 18.17 -29.25
CA ASP A 525 -4.56 17.11 -30.24
C ASP A 525 -4.48 15.71 -29.59
N ASN A 526 -4.29 15.64 -28.26
CA ASN A 526 -4.03 14.41 -27.51
C ASN A 526 -5.15 14.13 -26.50
N GLN A 527 -6.39 14.01 -26.97
CA GLN A 527 -7.56 13.69 -26.12
C GLN A 527 -7.39 12.35 -25.40
N PHE A 528 -7.95 12.24 -24.19
CA PHE A 528 -7.84 11.04 -23.35
C PHE A 528 -9.18 10.73 -22.71
N SER A 529 -9.85 9.71 -23.22
CA SER A 529 -11.23 9.33 -22.89
C SER A 529 -11.37 7.80 -22.90
N LEU A 530 -12.51 7.28 -22.41
CA LEU A 530 -12.77 5.84 -22.39
C LEU A 530 -12.64 5.18 -23.79
N PRO A 531 -12.14 3.93 -23.85
CA PRO A 531 -11.84 3.03 -22.72
C PRO A 531 -10.48 3.27 -22.03
N PHE A 532 -9.81 4.41 -22.25
CA PHE A 532 -8.46 4.70 -21.71
C PHE A 532 -7.42 3.60 -22.02
N TYR A 533 -7.56 2.89 -23.15
CA TYR A 533 -6.72 1.74 -23.49
C TYR A 533 -6.78 0.62 -22.41
N ASP A 534 -7.99 0.39 -21.88
CA ASP A 534 -8.30 -0.64 -20.88
C ASP A 534 -7.57 -0.48 -19.53
N ILE A 535 -7.11 0.73 -19.18
CA ILE A 535 -6.56 1.02 -17.84
C ILE A 535 -7.66 1.45 -16.85
N SER A 536 -7.44 1.15 -15.58
CA SER A 536 -8.24 1.71 -14.49
C SER A 536 -7.72 3.11 -14.14
N VAL A 537 -8.59 4.14 -14.23
CA VAL A 537 -8.22 5.53 -13.91
C VAL A 537 -8.94 6.04 -12.66
N LEU A 538 -8.17 6.67 -11.77
CA LEU A 538 -8.63 7.43 -10.61
C LEU A 538 -8.17 8.89 -10.73
N THR A 539 -9.11 9.84 -10.62
CA THR A 539 -8.82 11.26 -10.50
C THR A 539 -9.17 11.79 -9.12
N ILE A 540 -8.28 12.56 -8.52
CA ILE A 540 -8.51 13.22 -7.22
C ILE A 540 -8.34 14.73 -7.41
N SER A 541 -9.41 15.47 -7.08
CA SER A 541 -9.52 16.91 -7.30
C SER A 541 -9.77 17.69 -6.01
N GLY A 542 -9.35 18.96 -5.99
CA GLY A 542 -9.56 19.87 -4.87
C GLY A 542 -10.57 20.98 -5.17
N ILE A 543 -11.21 21.51 -4.13
CA ILE A 543 -12.16 22.66 -4.19
C ILE A 543 -11.92 23.73 -3.10
N GLU A 544 -10.81 23.68 -2.35
CA GLU A 544 -10.62 24.57 -1.18
C GLU A 544 -10.29 26.03 -1.57
N LYS A 545 -9.64 26.26 -2.73
CA LYS A 545 -9.05 27.57 -3.05
C LYS A 545 -9.58 28.15 -4.35
N LYS A 546 -9.85 29.46 -4.30
CA LYS A 546 -10.21 30.25 -5.48
C LYS A 546 -9.19 30.04 -6.60
N THR A 547 -9.66 29.52 -7.73
CA THR A 547 -8.81 29.07 -8.83
C THR A 547 -9.04 29.92 -10.06
N LEU A 548 -7.97 30.33 -10.73
CA LEU A 548 -8.05 31.22 -11.88
C LEU A 548 -8.79 30.54 -13.04
N GLU A 549 -9.91 31.12 -13.46
CA GLU A 549 -10.77 30.59 -14.53
C GLU A 549 -10.75 31.49 -15.76
N TYR A 550 -10.77 32.81 -15.57
CA TYR A 550 -10.69 33.76 -16.67
C TYR A 550 -9.66 34.87 -16.45
N LEU A 551 -9.09 35.34 -17.55
CA LEU A 551 -8.29 36.55 -17.63
C LEU A 551 -9.04 37.60 -18.44
N GLU A 552 -9.25 38.77 -17.83
CA GLU A 552 -9.63 39.95 -18.60
C GLU A 552 -8.37 40.49 -19.26
N VAL A 553 -8.45 40.75 -20.57
CA VAL A 553 -7.32 41.24 -21.35
C VAL A 553 -7.64 42.56 -22.05
N LYS A 554 -6.59 43.30 -22.36
CA LYS A 554 -6.64 44.44 -23.28
C LYS A 554 -5.91 44.11 -24.58
N LYS A 555 -6.27 44.79 -25.67
CA LYS A 555 -5.57 44.67 -26.95
C LYS A 555 -4.05 44.83 -26.77
N PRO A 556 -3.22 44.02 -27.46
CA PRO A 556 -1.78 44.20 -27.46
C PRO A 556 -1.40 45.60 -27.93
N SER A 557 -0.38 46.19 -27.29
CA SER A 557 0.24 47.42 -27.79
C SER A 557 1.02 47.17 -29.10
N ALA A 558 1.40 48.23 -29.81
CA ALA A 558 2.26 48.09 -30.99
C ALA A 558 3.60 47.41 -30.66
N MET A 559 4.13 47.62 -29.45
CA MET A 559 5.34 46.96 -28.96
C MET A 559 5.09 45.48 -28.65
N ASP A 560 3.93 45.16 -28.07
CA ASP A 560 3.53 43.77 -27.80
C ASP A 560 3.41 42.98 -29.12
N ASN A 561 2.77 43.54 -30.14
CA ASN A 561 2.70 42.94 -31.48
C ASN A 561 4.07 42.84 -32.17
N LEU A 562 4.92 43.86 -32.05
CA LEU A 562 6.26 43.85 -32.63
C LEU A 562 7.15 42.76 -32.02
N LEU A 563 6.98 42.48 -30.73
CA LEU A 563 7.77 41.50 -29.98
C LEU A 563 7.11 40.11 -29.90
N GLY A 564 5.94 39.90 -30.53
CA GLY A 564 5.21 38.62 -30.42
C GLY A 564 4.82 38.27 -28.98
N ASN A 565 4.42 39.29 -28.20
CA ASN A 565 4.12 39.15 -26.78
C ASN A 565 2.68 39.56 -26.54
N TRP A 566 1.90 38.75 -25.81
CA TRP A 566 0.48 39.00 -25.56
C TRP A 566 -0.36 39.27 -26.81
N VAL A 567 -0.07 38.63 -27.94
CA VAL A 567 -0.83 38.87 -29.17
C VAL A 567 -2.32 38.55 -29.00
N ASP A 568 -2.65 37.60 -28.11
CA ASP A 568 -4.03 37.26 -27.75
C ASP A 568 -4.64 38.17 -26.67
N GLY A 569 -3.87 39.14 -26.18
CA GLY A 569 -4.30 40.14 -25.20
C GLY A 569 -3.48 40.13 -23.91
N LYS A 570 -3.14 41.32 -23.42
CA LYS A 570 -2.38 41.48 -22.18
C LYS A 570 -3.31 41.42 -20.96
N PRO A 571 -3.07 40.52 -19.98
CA PRO A 571 -3.88 40.42 -18.78
C PRO A 571 -3.94 41.73 -18.00
N THR A 572 -5.15 42.12 -17.60
CA THR A 572 -5.43 43.27 -16.76
C THR A 572 -6.13 42.88 -15.46
N LYS A 573 -6.90 41.78 -15.46
CA LYS A 573 -7.65 41.31 -14.28
C LYS A 573 -7.73 39.79 -14.25
N LYS A 574 -7.65 39.24 -13.03
CA LYS A 574 -7.87 37.82 -12.73
C LYS A 574 -9.30 37.61 -12.25
N ILE A 575 -9.98 36.61 -12.79
CA ILE A 575 -11.33 36.20 -12.37
C ILE A 575 -11.24 34.73 -11.95
N ASN A 576 -11.54 34.47 -10.68
CA ASN A 576 -11.39 33.14 -10.10
C ASN A 576 -12.74 32.47 -9.89
N SER A 577 -12.77 31.16 -10.09
CA SER A 577 -13.84 30.25 -9.68
C SER A 577 -13.65 29.82 -8.22
N ASP A 578 -14.74 29.42 -7.57
CA ASP A 578 -14.69 28.71 -6.29
C ASP A 578 -14.49 27.18 -6.48
N LEU A 579 -14.52 26.69 -7.72
CA LEU A 579 -14.33 25.27 -8.07
C LEU A 579 -12.90 24.99 -8.54
N GLY A 580 -12.01 24.77 -7.58
CA GLY A 580 -10.66 24.28 -7.86
C GLY A 580 -9.74 24.29 -6.64
N ASP A 581 -8.49 23.89 -6.87
CA ASP A 581 -7.51 23.64 -5.80
C ASP A 581 -6.51 24.79 -5.58
N GLY A 582 -6.73 25.92 -6.25
CA GLY A 582 -5.88 27.11 -6.30
C GLY A 582 -4.88 27.11 -7.46
N THR A 583 -4.73 25.99 -8.16
CA THR A 583 -3.84 25.83 -9.33
C THR A 583 -4.59 25.33 -10.56
N VAL A 584 -5.47 24.34 -10.38
CA VAL A 584 -6.21 23.65 -11.44
C VAL A 584 -7.70 23.65 -11.10
N LEU A 585 -8.54 23.99 -12.09
CA LEU A 585 -9.99 23.92 -11.95
C LEU A 585 -10.41 22.46 -11.80
N THR A 586 -11.43 22.18 -10.98
CA THR A 586 -11.94 20.81 -10.81
C THR A 586 -12.34 20.19 -12.15
N SER A 587 -12.96 20.97 -13.04
CA SER A 587 -13.33 20.52 -14.40
C SER A 587 -12.14 20.20 -15.30
N SER A 588 -10.98 20.83 -15.07
CA SER A 588 -9.73 20.52 -15.77
C SER A 588 -8.99 19.34 -15.14
N SER A 589 -9.24 19.06 -13.86
CA SER A 589 -8.58 17.99 -13.12
C SER A 589 -9.23 16.62 -13.28
N GLN A 590 -10.53 16.57 -13.58
CA GLN A 590 -11.28 15.34 -13.75
C GLN A 590 -11.25 14.87 -15.20
N LEU A 591 -11.26 13.56 -15.39
CA LEU A 591 -11.50 12.93 -16.68
C LEU A 591 -12.92 12.38 -16.67
N GLU A 592 -13.66 12.65 -17.75
CA GLU A 592 -14.98 12.07 -17.95
C GLU A 592 -14.88 10.54 -17.92
N ASP A 593 -15.81 9.89 -17.22
CA ASP A 593 -15.89 8.44 -17.02
C ASP A 593 -14.77 7.76 -16.20
N ALA A 594 -13.81 8.50 -15.64
CA ALA A 594 -12.87 7.97 -14.65
C ALA A 594 -13.49 7.91 -13.24
N ASN A 595 -13.01 6.99 -12.39
CA ASN A 595 -13.32 7.07 -10.96
C ASN A 595 -12.80 8.40 -10.43
N SER A 596 -13.65 9.16 -9.73
CA SER A 596 -13.33 10.55 -9.41
C SER A 596 -13.74 10.92 -7.99
N PHE A 597 -12.80 11.43 -7.21
CA PHE A 597 -13.05 12.02 -5.90
C PHE A 597 -12.76 13.52 -5.91
N THR A 598 -13.59 14.25 -5.18
CA THR A 598 -13.39 15.69 -4.95
C THR A 598 -13.37 15.95 -3.46
N PHE A 599 -12.28 16.56 -2.97
CA PHE A 599 -12.10 16.89 -1.57
C PHE A 599 -11.99 18.40 -1.37
N ASN A 600 -12.35 18.85 -0.17
CA ASN A 600 -12.11 20.24 0.25
C ASN A 600 -10.64 20.46 0.63
N LEU A 601 -9.76 20.35 -0.38
CA LEU A 601 -8.31 20.45 -0.26
C LEU A 601 -7.76 21.40 -1.33
N ASN A 602 -6.66 22.08 -1.04
CA ASN A 602 -5.86 22.77 -2.06
C ASN A 602 -4.88 21.82 -2.76
N HIS A 603 -4.24 22.34 -3.81
CA HIS A 603 -3.38 21.58 -4.71
C HIS A 603 -2.30 20.76 -4.00
N ILE A 604 -1.67 21.30 -2.95
CA ILE A 604 -0.61 20.61 -2.21
C ILE A 604 -1.20 19.60 -1.22
N GLN A 605 -2.32 19.92 -0.58
CA GLN A 605 -2.97 19.02 0.36
C GLN A 605 -3.47 17.73 -0.29
N LEU A 606 -3.69 17.71 -1.62
CA LEU A 606 -4.07 16.49 -2.35
C LEU A 606 -3.05 15.35 -2.15
N VAL A 607 -1.75 15.64 -2.03
CA VAL A 607 -0.71 14.61 -1.84
C VAL A 607 -0.36 14.36 -0.37
N GLN A 608 -1.03 15.03 0.55
CA GLN A 608 -0.74 14.97 1.98
C GLN A 608 -1.93 14.54 2.81
N ASN A 609 -3.15 14.77 2.35
CA ASN A 609 -4.33 14.54 3.16
C ASN A 609 -4.59 13.03 3.32
N THR A 610 -4.96 12.63 4.53
CA THR A 610 -5.24 11.22 4.87
C THR A 610 -6.31 10.60 3.97
N GLN A 611 -7.43 11.29 3.72
CA GLN A 611 -8.52 10.76 2.90
C GLN A 611 -8.06 10.58 1.46
N SER A 612 -7.36 11.58 0.90
CA SER A 612 -6.80 11.50 -0.45
C SER A 612 -5.86 10.30 -0.58
N ILE A 613 -4.87 10.15 0.31
CA ILE A 613 -3.91 9.04 0.26
C ILE A 613 -4.62 7.70 0.48
N GLN A 614 -5.66 7.63 1.32
CA GLN A 614 -6.42 6.41 1.52
C GLN A 614 -7.12 5.94 0.23
N GLU A 615 -7.70 6.85 -0.55
CA GLU A 615 -8.31 6.47 -1.84
C GLU A 615 -7.26 5.93 -2.83
N ILE A 616 -6.03 6.47 -2.80
CA ILE A 616 -4.91 5.95 -3.59
C ILE A 616 -4.59 4.51 -3.16
N LEU A 617 -4.47 4.26 -1.86
CA LEU A 617 -4.17 2.94 -1.32
C LEU A 617 -5.25 1.92 -1.70
N ASN A 618 -6.53 2.28 -1.50
CA ASN A 618 -7.67 1.44 -1.86
C ASN A 618 -7.63 1.10 -3.36
N PHE A 619 -7.40 2.11 -4.21
CA PHE A 619 -7.34 1.92 -5.65
C PHE A 619 -6.18 1.03 -6.09
N LEU A 620 -5.03 1.11 -5.42
CA LEU A 620 -3.88 0.24 -5.65
C LEU A 620 -4.07 -1.19 -5.13
N GLY A 621 -5.14 -1.49 -4.39
CA GLY A 621 -5.33 -2.79 -3.72
C GLY A 621 -4.48 -2.93 -2.45
N LEU A 622 -4.09 -1.81 -1.85
CA LEU A 622 -3.34 -1.71 -0.59
C LEU A 622 -4.28 -1.37 0.57
N GLU A 623 -5.45 -1.99 0.58
CA GLU A 623 -6.46 -1.84 1.63
C GLU A 623 -5.87 -2.23 3.01
N GLY A 624 -6.22 -1.47 4.05
CA GLY A 624 -5.68 -1.71 5.40
C GLY A 624 -4.31 -1.09 5.69
N VAL A 625 -3.58 -0.60 4.68
CA VAL A 625 -2.36 0.20 4.92
C VAL A 625 -2.72 1.52 5.60
N SER A 626 -2.08 1.80 6.72
CA SER A 626 -2.22 3.09 7.41
C SER A 626 -1.45 4.20 6.69
N VAL A 627 -2.05 5.38 6.57
CA VAL A 627 -1.35 6.55 6.04
C VAL A 627 -0.27 7.00 7.03
N ALA A 628 0.93 7.28 6.54
CA ALA A 628 2.04 7.75 7.37
C ALA A 628 1.66 9.01 8.15
N ASP A 629 2.24 9.15 9.34
CA ASP A 629 2.02 10.30 10.20
C ASP A 629 2.35 11.59 9.45
N GLU A 630 1.51 12.60 9.69
CA GLU A 630 1.82 13.94 9.23
C GLU A 630 3.04 14.42 10.02
N LYS A 631 4.22 14.41 9.39
CA LYS A 631 5.27 15.35 9.81
C LYS A 631 4.61 16.70 9.76
N ARG A 632 4.46 17.33 10.92
CA ARG A 632 3.92 18.68 11.06
C ARG A 632 4.89 19.63 10.37
N LEU A 633 4.80 19.70 9.04
CA LEU A 633 5.38 20.78 8.28
C LEU A 633 4.69 22.03 8.83
N PRO A 634 5.43 23.03 9.33
CA PRO A 634 4.81 24.28 9.76
C PRO A 634 3.94 24.73 8.60
N GLU A 635 2.60 24.80 8.80
CA GLU A 635 1.56 24.97 7.78
C GLU A 635 2.16 25.32 6.42
N LEU A 636 2.23 24.35 5.50
CA LEU A 636 2.69 24.60 4.15
C LEU A 636 2.02 25.88 3.65
N THR A 637 2.84 26.92 3.49
CA THR A 637 2.56 28.38 3.60
C THR A 637 3.12 29.10 4.84
N THR A 638 4.39 28.89 5.20
CA THR A 638 5.17 30.13 5.38
C THR A 638 5.22 30.76 3.99
N GLN A 639 4.59 31.93 3.85
CA GLN A 639 4.51 32.60 2.54
C GLN A 639 5.90 32.94 2.01
N SER A 640 6.98 32.77 2.78
CA SER A 640 8.31 33.26 2.47
C SER A 640 9.41 32.25 2.77
N LEU A 641 10.40 32.19 1.88
CA LEU A 641 11.57 31.35 1.98
C LEU A 641 12.79 32.05 1.40
N PHE A 642 13.98 31.49 1.66
CA PHE A 642 15.14 31.74 0.82
C PHE A 642 15.79 30.45 0.36
N SER A 643 16.42 30.49 -0.82
CA SER A 643 17.28 29.42 -1.32
C SER A 643 18.62 29.96 -1.77
N ILE A 644 19.65 29.11 -1.68
CA ILE A 644 21.00 29.44 -2.10
C ILE A 644 21.47 28.34 -3.04
N THR A 645 21.87 28.72 -4.25
CA THR A 645 22.33 27.80 -5.28
C THR A 645 23.80 28.02 -5.62
N SER A 646 24.47 26.96 -6.04
CA SER A 646 25.82 27.01 -6.61
C SER A 646 25.79 26.53 -8.05
N ASN A 647 26.52 27.20 -8.95
CA ASN A 647 26.69 26.73 -10.34
C ASN A 647 27.61 25.50 -10.47
N LYS A 648 28.43 25.23 -9.45
CA LYS A 648 29.39 24.11 -9.40
C LYS A 648 29.12 23.19 -8.20
N PRO A 649 29.58 21.92 -8.23
CA PRO A 649 29.37 20.98 -7.13
C PRO A 649 30.03 21.43 -5.81
N GLY A 650 29.33 21.17 -4.71
CA GLY A 650 29.79 21.43 -3.36
C GLY A 650 28.70 21.13 -2.32
N LYS A 651 29.09 21.11 -1.04
CA LYS A 651 28.20 20.81 0.09
C LYS A 651 27.84 22.09 0.84
N PHE A 652 26.55 22.35 1.00
CA PHE A 652 26.00 23.40 1.85
C PHE A 652 25.67 22.86 3.24
N ILE A 653 25.92 23.66 4.28
CA ILE A 653 25.41 23.45 5.63
C ILE A 653 24.89 24.78 6.15
N LEU A 654 23.58 24.87 6.40
CA LEU A 654 22.94 26.02 7.01
C LEU A 654 22.82 25.80 8.51
N LYS A 655 23.20 26.79 9.31
CA LYS A 655 23.19 26.73 10.77
C LYS A 655 22.59 27.99 11.38
N THR A 656 22.04 27.86 12.59
CA THR A 656 21.83 29.03 13.45
C THR A 656 23.17 29.66 13.84
N LEU A 657 23.16 30.91 14.30
CA LEU A 657 24.39 31.54 14.84
C LEU A 657 24.95 30.80 16.08
N LYS A 658 24.12 29.98 16.75
CA LYS A 658 24.53 29.12 17.87
C LYS A 658 25.10 27.76 17.41
N ARG A 659 25.37 27.59 16.11
CA ARG A 659 25.95 26.40 15.47
C ARG A 659 25.06 25.16 15.43
N GLU A 660 23.76 25.32 15.67
CA GLU A 660 22.77 24.26 15.44
C GLU A 660 22.55 24.10 13.93
N VAL A 661 22.66 22.89 13.40
CA VAL A 661 22.44 22.61 11.98
C VAL A 661 20.95 22.66 11.69
N LEU A 662 20.58 23.48 10.71
CA LEU A 662 19.21 23.61 10.22
C LEU A 662 18.99 22.74 9.00
N GLU A 663 19.90 22.83 8.02
CA GLU A 663 19.78 22.11 6.74
C GLU A 663 21.15 21.75 6.19
N THR A 664 21.22 20.70 5.36
CA THR A 664 22.43 20.27 4.66
C THR A 664 22.06 19.76 3.27
N ASP A 665 22.78 20.19 2.24
CA ASP A 665 22.54 19.78 0.86
C ASP A 665 23.86 19.58 0.09
N SER A 666 23.89 18.65 -0.86
CA SER A 666 25.00 18.48 -1.82
C SER A 666 24.53 18.46 -3.28
N SER A 667 23.24 18.65 -3.55
CA SER A 667 22.66 18.74 -4.89
C SER A 667 22.91 20.09 -5.56
N GLY A 668 23.41 21.07 -4.80
CA GLY A 668 23.75 22.41 -5.27
C GLY A 668 22.66 23.45 -5.01
N ILE A 669 21.66 23.12 -4.19
CA ILE A 669 20.66 24.06 -3.69
C ILE A 669 20.28 23.75 -2.25
N ILE A 670 20.39 24.74 -1.37
CA ILE A 670 19.86 24.67 0.00
C ILE A 670 18.70 25.64 0.15
N THR A 671 17.63 25.23 0.81
CA THR A 671 16.41 26.01 0.97
C THR A 671 16.04 26.09 2.45
N TYR A 672 15.50 27.22 2.88
CA TYR A 672 15.01 27.40 4.24
C TYR A 672 13.72 28.20 4.27
N TYR A 673 12.69 27.62 4.86
CA TYR A 673 11.35 28.19 4.99
C TYR A 673 11.20 28.90 6.34
N SER A 674 10.79 30.17 6.34
CA SER A 674 10.54 30.90 7.59
C SER A 674 9.85 32.25 7.34
N ASP A 675 8.87 32.58 8.18
CA ASP A 675 8.26 33.92 8.23
C ASP A 675 8.95 34.86 9.24
N LYS A 676 10.04 34.43 9.87
CA LYS A 676 10.80 35.22 10.84
C LYS A 676 12.09 35.75 10.22
N SER A 677 12.34 37.04 10.42
CA SER A 677 13.64 37.64 10.12
C SER A 677 14.73 37.02 11.00
N GLY A 678 15.92 36.84 10.44
CA GLY A 678 17.01 36.18 11.15
C GLY A 678 18.35 36.29 10.44
N LYS A 679 19.40 35.96 11.18
CA LYS A 679 20.75 35.76 10.65
C LYS A 679 21.13 34.30 10.80
N PHE A 680 21.71 33.73 9.76
CA PHE A 680 22.12 32.33 9.71
C PHE A 680 23.58 32.23 9.27
N SER A 681 24.27 31.18 9.70
CA SER A 681 25.61 30.84 9.24
C SER A 681 25.48 29.82 8.11
N LEU A 682 26.01 30.14 6.93
CA LEU A 682 26.13 29.21 5.81
C LEU A 682 27.59 28.79 5.67
N GLU A 683 27.82 27.49 5.68
CA GLU A 683 29.09 26.89 5.28
C GLU A 683 28.92 26.25 3.91
N PHE A 684 29.86 26.52 3.00
CA PHE A 684 29.92 25.88 1.69
C PHE A 684 31.30 25.26 1.48
N THR A 685 31.33 23.96 1.20
CA THR A 685 32.56 23.21 0.93
C THR A 685 32.57 22.82 -0.55
N PRO A 686 33.44 23.42 -1.38
CA PRO A 686 33.53 23.10 -2.80
C PRO A 686 34.11 21.70 -3.03
N SER A 687 33.61 21.00 -4.05
CA SER A 687 34.09 19.67 -4.45
C SER A 687 35.18 19.71 -5.53
N GLU A 688 35.45 20.88 -6.10
CA GLU A 688 36.47 21.10 -7.12
C GLU A 688 37.05 22.53 -6.99
N ASP A 689 38.18 22.77 -7.65
CA ASP A 689 38.76 24.12 -7.75
C ASP A 689 38.01 24.97 -8.79
N GLY A 690 38.01 26.29 -8.59
CA GLY A 690 37.68 27.26 -9.64
C GLY A 690 36.70 28.35 -9.20
N ASP A 691 36.05 28.96 -10.19
CA ASP A 691 35.16 30.09 -9.99
C ASP A 691 33.71 29.65 -9.77
N TYR A 692 33.23 29.92 -8.56
CA TYR A 692 31.89 29.63 -8.08
C TYR A 692 31.01 30.89 -8.17
N ILE A 693 29.78 30.68 -8.61
CA ILE A 693 28.68 31.64 -8.55
C ILE A 693 27.67 31.08 -7.55
N ILE A 694 27.58 31.77 -6.41
CA ILE A 694 26.60 31.47 -5.36
C ILE A 694 25.46 32.47 -5.51
N SER A 695 24.25 31.98 -5.78
CA SER A 695 23.07 32.81 -6.00
C SER A 695 22.14 32.72 -4.80
N TYR A 696 21.74 33.86 -4.25
CA TYR A 696 20.71 33.98 -3.24
C TYR A 696 19.37 34.29 -3.92
N ASN A 697 18.34 33.53 -3.57
CA ASN A 697 16.96 33.77 -3.96
C ASN A 697 16.12 33.93 -2.70
N GLN A 698 15.23 34.92 -2.69
CA GLN A 698 14.16 35.05 -1.71
C GLN A 698 12.83 35.06 -2.45
N LEU A 699 11.88 34.27 -1.97
CA LEU A 699 10.52 34.16 -2.53
C LEU A 699 9.51 34.44 -1.42
N GLY A 700 8.33 34.96 -1.80
CA GLY A 700 7.23 35.21 -0.88
C GLY A 700 6.80 36.66 -0.74
N LYS A 701 6.66 37.14 0.50
CA LYS A 701 6.21 38.50 0.81
C LYS A 701 7.12 39.59 0.22
N SER A 702 8.40 39.28 -0.01
CA SER A 702 9.28 40.07 -0.85
C SER A 702 10.21 39.16 -1.63
N GLU A 703 10.42 39.49 -2.89
CA GLU A 703 11.33 38.77 -3.78
C GLU A 703 12.70 39.45 -3.82
N ALA A 704 13.76 38.65 -3.89
CA ALA A 704 15.08 39.15 -4.21
C ALA A 704 15.94 38.09 -4.89
N TRP A 705 16.85 38.55 -5.74
CA TRP A 705 17.86 37.72 -6.37
C TRP A 705 19.19 38.44 -6.38
N LYS A 706 20.27 37.74 -6.01
CA LYS A 706 21.63 38.29 -6.04
C LYS A 706 22.68 37.20 -6.22
N GLU A 707 23.64 37.43 -7.10
CA GLU A 707 24.79 36.56 -7.32
C GLU A 707 26.06 37.07 -6.62
N TYR A 708 26.89 36.12 -6.21
CA TYR A 708 28.18 36.35 -5.58
C TYR A 708 29.23 35.46 -6.25
N LYS A 709 30.34 36.06 -6.68
CA LYS A 709 31.46 35.35 -7.31
C LYS A 709 32.55 35.06 -6.30
N PHE A 710 33.03 33.83 -6.27
CA PHE A 710 34.12 33.39 -5.41
C PHE A 710 35.07 32.47 -6.17
N THR A 711 36.38 32.67 -6.03
CA THR A 711 37.38 31.67 -6.44
C THR A 711 37.67 30.79 -5.23
N LEU A 712 37.33 29.51 -5.32
CA LEU A 712 37.39 28.56 -4.21
C LEU A 712 38.33 27.39 -4.53
N GLN A 713 38.87 26.80 -3.46
CA GLN A 713 39.73 25.61 -3.52
C GLN A 713 38.98 24.43 -2.92
N VAL A 714 39.11 23.26 -3.52
CA VAL A 714 38.49 22.01 -3.09
C VAL A 714 38.69 21.78 -1.59
N ASN A 715 37.63 21.33 -0.91
CA ASN A 715 37.58 21.07 0.55
C ASN A 715 37.82 22.29 1.46
N LYS A 716 38.05 23.50 0.92
CA LYS A 716 38.22 24.72 1.73
C LYS A 716 36.86 25.37 1.99
N VAL A 717 36.43 25.33 3.26
CA VAL A 717 35.12 25.86 3.67
C VAL A 717 35.02 27.37 3.48
N LEU A 718 34.07 27.83 2.67
CA LEU A 718 33.59 29.21 2.60
C LEU A 718 32.53 29.42 3.69
N LYS A 719 32.69 30.46 4.52
CA LYS A 719 31.72 30.84 5.56
C LYS A 719 31.04 32.15 5.21
N LEU A 720 29.72 32.16 5.20
CA LEU A 720 28.89 33.34 4.93
C LEU A 720 27.85 33.52 6.04
N ILE A 721 27.46 34.77 6.33
CA ILE A 721 26.23 35.11 7.03
C ILE A 721 25.12 35.34 6.01
N VAL A 722 23.98 34.67 6.23
CA VAL A 722 22.73 34.93 5.52
C VAL A 722 21.91 35.92 6.35
N ASN A 723 21.62 37.10 5.80
CA ASN A 723 20.72 38.10 6.36
C ASN A 723 19.33 37.97 5.70
N TYR A 724 18.38 37.36 6.41
CA TYR A 724 17.05 37.09 5.88
C TYR A 724 16.00 37.97 6.55
N ASN A 725 15.14 38.58 5.73
CA ASN A 725 13.94 39.26 6.19
C ASN A 725 12.81 39.02 5.16
N PRO A 726 11.79 38.22 5.53
CA PRO A 726 10.73 37.81 4.61
C PRO A 726 9.89 38.99 4.10
N LYS A 727 9.76 40.07 4.88
CA LYS A 727 8.94 41.24 4.53
C LYS A 727 9.68 42.26 3.67
N LYS A 728 11.01 42.26 3.73
CA LYS A 728 11.86 43.21 2.99
C LYS A 728 13.24 42.62 2.81
N ALA A 729 13.53 42.12 1.62
CA ALA A 729 14.82 41.55 1.30
C ALA A 729 15.99 42.49 1.63
N SER A 730 17.07 41.89 2.15
CA SER A 730 18.31 42.60 2.45
C SER A 730 18.99 43.08 1.16
N VAL A 731 19.61 44.27 1.19
CA VAL A 731 20.46 44.74 0.09
C VAL A 731 21.69 43.84 -0.10
N ASN A 732 22.22 43.31 1.00
CA ASN A 732 23.34 42.37 1.05
C ASN A 732 22.91 41.11 1.83
N PRO A 733 22.21 40.18 1.18
CA PRO A 733 21.71 38.97 1.81
C PRO A 733 22.83 38.01 2.23
N LEU A 734 23.93 37.91 1.48
CA LEU A 734 25.12 37.13 1.85
C LEU A 734 26.31 38.04 2.17
N VAL A 735 26.99 37.77 3.27
CA VAL A 735 28.20 38.49 3.73
C VAL A 735 29.27 37.48 4.13
N ARG A 736 30.48 37.59 3.58
CA ARG A 736 31.60 36.69 3.91
C ARG A 736 32.14 36.95 5.33
N ILE A 737 32.51 35.88 6.04
CA ILE A 737 33.11 35.91 7.38
C ILE A 737 34.58 35.50 7.30
#